data_AF-A0A8S8XWP1-F1
#
_entry.id   AF-A0A8S8XWP1-F1
#
_cell.length_a   1.000
_cell.length_b   1.000
_cell.length_c   1.000
_cell.angle_alpha   90.00
_cell.angle_beta   90.00
_cell.angle_gamma   90.00
#
_symmetry.space_group_name_H-M   'P 1'
#
loop_
_entity.id
_entity.type
_entity.pdbx_description
1 polymer ?
#
loop_
_entity_poly.entity_id
_entity_poly.type
_entity_poly.pdbx_seq_one_letter_code
_entity_poly.pdbx_strand_id
1 'polypeptide(L)'
;MDLDQIVGLVSDLSQIQHDVQTFEGRLGETTQRNTDVRYFAIDDRLYPLGGLFYEGYNYHGGQTTGIFYAPTTLAGLDPEDYISSSYLTRRGDGPIIPRTAGEYEQEYLDDIVRQQSGAITDQSQIISLEDIDYIQQPEFFETFLARIYVGYGTTSLGLDPDNTGQPGPTWAKSGTPTTPLRNAYALPGAMMNHFVLANYYDDGSDYMDSDSDGTPDIYNWSDPRVDPSGYYNAIGTANSNVKILKYYSGATLNGQVTLETGEPVPNAKILIERDAFSYEEGIDTDPRTYWIPIGSETTDDEGHFTSTVPSGKIRVSAFYGSVDESGPRAQIESGAFDMLSDITREQLDGEDRTINPISAILGGVAGTTYLGAEVLMVTGEEGHSNGASVLTVDVRVPAVTSTGQVQWTGDESFTGDPIQDATVILTPSDPDATHQGYAVSTSSGSIEGEGLYFTGQGVAIFEGSGQFDSSSPAKVEEFTGSLSQTIRNNQSVTGTGTFVGNGILTGTLSDGSVPSACDANDTMPDDLEVCTSENGEIVVSGSVNATGRFVSAGQSEFIREYENASFTAAGRFVVEDGYSGTITGDGVFQGDGVFSGVMVREGTFHISNAIPGEYSVRIVMDTGQEIDVDEKFSILRTPSAETKLIQVEGLSLNANPFSGGRISSHRECDTHGHRIARGYCDRTMFCQTNIPLFNPHRRGWNYLNRTNTGKIAHDFL
;
A
#
# COMPACT_ATOMS: atom_id res chain seq x y z
N MET A 1 -5.48 -3.21 -33.25
CA MET A 1 -6.52 -4.16 -32.78
C MET A 1 -6.87 -3.79 -31.33
N ASP A 2 -7.79 -4.47 -30.63
CA ASP A 2 -7.77 -4.39 -29.16
C ASP A 2 -6.64 -5.31 -28.61
N LEU A 3 -6.30 -5.18 -27.33
CA LEU A 3 -5.18 -5.91 -26.73
C LEU A 3 -5.43 -7.42 -26.74
N ASP A 4 -6.65 -7.86 -26.41
CA ASP A 4 -7.04 -9.27 -26.37
C ASP A 4 -6.91 -9.94 -27.75
N GLN A 5 -7.30 -9.23 -28.82
CA GLN A 5 -7.10 -9.67 -30.20
C GLN A 5 -5.62 -9.78 -30.57
N ILE A 6 -4.75 -8.91 -30.03
CA ILE A 6 -3.29 -8.98 -30.26
C ILE A 6 -2.69 -10.16 -29.50
N VAL A 7 -3.06 -10.34 -28.23
CA VAL A 7 -2.66 -11.50 -27.40
C VAL A 7 -3.08 -12.81 -28.06
N GLY A 8 -4.34 -12.91 -28.51
CA GLY A 8 -4.84 -14.05 -29.27
C GLY A 8 -4.08 -14.30 -30.57
N LEU A 9 -3.78 -13.25 -31.35
CA LEU A 9 -2.98 -13.38 -32.58
C LEU A 9 -1.53 -13.82 -32.29
N VAL A 10 -0.90 -13.33 -31.23
CA VAL A 10 0.46 -13.75 -30.82
C VAL A 10 0.43 -15.22 -30.38
N SER A 11 -0.61 -15.66 -29.68
CA SER A 11 -0.83 -17.07 -29.33
C SER A 11 -1.06 -17.97 -30.55
N ASP A 12 -1.82 -17.52 -31.55
CA ASP A 12 -1.99 -18.25 -32.81
C ASP A 12 -0.67 -18.33 -33.62
N LEU A 13 0.11 -17.24 -33.64
CA LEU A 13 1.41 -17.18 -34.32
C LEU A 13 2.47 -18.06 -33.64
N SER A 14 2.42 -18.22 -32.31
CA SER A 14 3.35 -19.06 -31.54
C SER A 14 3.17 -20.56 -31.82
N GLN A 15 1.98 -20.97 -32.29
CA GLN A 15 1.68 -22.34 -32.71
C GLN A 15 2.22 -22.68 -34.11
N ILE A 16 2.65 -21.69 -34.91
CA ILE A 16 3.16 -21.92 -36.27
C ILE A 16 4.60 -22.47 -36.24
N GLN A 17 4.73 -23.77 -36.46
CA GLN A 17 6.00 -24.49 -36.52
C GLN A 17 6.57 -24.54 -37.96
N HIS A 18 7.89 -24.40 -38.08
CA HIS A 18 8.66 -24.47 -39.32
C HIS A 18 10.02 -25.15 -39.10
N ASP A 19 10.48 -25.91 -40.08
CA ASP A 19 11.75 -26.66 -39.97
C ASP A 19 12.96 -25.75 -40.26
N VAL A 20 13.89 -25.66 -39.30
CA VAL A 20 15.12 -24.85 -39.39
C VAL A 20 16.33 -25.75 -39.19
N GLN A 21 17.41 -25.51 -39.94
CA GLN A 21 18.65 -26.27 -39.76
C GLN A 21 19.21 -26.07 -38.34
N THR A 22 19.59 -27.17 -37.69
CA THR A 22 20.13 -27.15 -36.32
C THR A 22 21.52 -26.51 -36.28
N PHE A 23 21.81 -25.71 -35.26
CA PHE A 23 23.15 -25.15 -35.04
C PHE A 23 24.17 -26.21 -34.58
N GLU A 24 23.76 -27.15 -33.72
CA GLU A 24 24.64 -28.18 -33.14
C GLU A 24 24.64 -29.51 -33.91
N GLY A 25 23.62 -29.76 -34.73
CA GLY A 25 23.47 -30.99 -35.50
C GLY A 25 24.22 -30.97 -36.84
N ARG A 26 24.08 -32.06 -37.60
CA ARG A 26 24.80 -32.24 -38.87
C ARG A 26 24.19 -31.42 -40.00
N LEU A 27 24.98 -31.19 -41.06
CA LEU A 27 24.49 -30.49 -42.24
C LEU A 27 23.32 -31.26 -42.87
N GLY A 28 22.13 -30.63 -42.91
CA GLY A 28 20.87 -31.26 -43.34
C GLY A 28 19.99 -31.82 -42.21
N GLU A 29 20.41 -31.70 -40.95
CA GLU A 29 19.58 -31.97 -39.78
C GLU A 29 18.74 -30.71 -39.45
N THR A 30 17.43 -30.88 -39.34
CA THR A 30 16.47 -29.81 -39.06
C THR A 30 15.76 -30.06 -37.74
N THR A 31 15.58 -29.00 -36.95
CA THR A 31 14.68 -28.99 -35.79
C THR A 31 13.47 -28.12 -36.08
N GLN A 32 12.35 -28.43 -35.46
CA GLN A 32 11.17 -27.59 -35.54
C GLN A 32 11.40 -26.35 -34.65
N ARG A 33 11.20 -25.17 -35.22
CA ARG A 33 11.13 -23.90 -34.51
C ARG A 33 9.76 -23.29 -34.75
N ASN A 34 9.21 -22.62 -33.76
CA ASN A 34 8.09 -21.71 -33.96
C ASN A 34 8.60 -20.29 -34.19
N THR A 35 7.73 -19.43 -34.73
CA THR A 35 8.03 -17.99 -34.95
C THR A 35 7.89 -17.13 -33.69
N ASP A 36 7.96 -17.79 -32.53
CA ASP A 36 7.54 -17.28 -31.23
C ASP A 36 8.67 -16.48 -30.57
N VAL A 37 8.54 -15.16 -30.58
CA VAL A 37 9.46 -14.25 -29.88
C VAL A 37 9.08 -14.25 -28.40
N ARG A 38 9.44 -15.34 -27.71
CA ARG A 38 9.21 -15.48 -26.26
C ARG A 38 10.05 -14.52 -25.44
N TYR A 39 11.26 -14.20 -25.91
CA TYR A 39 12.23 -13.44 -25.16
C TYR A 39 12.62 -12.14 -25.85
N PHE A 40 12.55 -11.04 -25.11
CA PHE A 40 12.99 -9.71 -25.51
C PHE A 40 14.16 -9.29 -24.64
N ALA A 41 15.22 -8.76 -25.24
CA ALA A 41 16.40 -8.28 -24.52
C ALA A 41 16.59 -6.78 -24.78
N ILE A 42 16.61 -5.99 -23.71
CA ILE A 42 16.84 -4.55 -23.73
C ILE A 42 18.20 -4.28 -23.09
N ASP A 43 19.13 -3.80 -23.91
CA ASP A 43 20.50 -3.42 -23.53
C ASP A 43 20.54 -1.94 -23.10
N ASP A 44 21.38 -1.60 -22.11
CA ASP A 44 21.48 -0.24 -21.56
C ASP A 44 21.77 0.83 -22.62
N ARG A 45 22.47 0.48 -23.70
CA ARG A 45 22.75 1.40 -24.82
C ARG A 45 21.51 1.73 -25.64
N LEU A 46 20.49 0.88 -25.64
CA LEU A 46 19.19 1.18 -26.25
C LEU A 46 18.42 2.21 -25.42
N TYR A 47 18.67 2.29 -24.11
CA TYR A 47 17.95 3.17 -23.22
C TYR A 47 18.50 4.60 -23.22
N PRO A 48 17.69 5.63 -23.55
CA PRO A 48 18.11 7.01 -23.51
C PRO A 48 17.93 7.60 -22.11
N LEU A 49 18.99 8.13 -21.51
CA LEU A 49 18.94 8.69 -20.15
C LEU A 49 18.56 10.18 -20.09
N GLY A 50 18.65 10.91 -21.20
CA GLY A 50 18.40 12.35 -21.26
C GLY A 50 19.44 13.20 -20.51
N GLY A 51 19.05 14.46 -20.27
CA GLY A 51 19.82 15.49 -19.60
C GLY A 51 20.84 16.23 -20.47
N LEU A 52 21.54 17.18 -19.83
CA LEU A 52 22.61 18.01 -20.40
C LEU A 52 23.79 17.16 -20.89
N PHE A 53 24.13 17.28 -22.17
CA PHE A 53 25.12 16.44 -22.84
C PHE A 53 26.56 16.58 -22.32
N TYR A 54 27.00 17.78 -21.94
CA TYR A 54 28.33 18.02 -21.39
C TYR A 54 28.33 18.07 -19.85
N GLU A 55 27.46 18.85 -19.23
CA GLU A 55 27.41 18.97 -17.76
C GLU A 55 26.88 17.68 -17.09
N GLY A 56 25.91 17.01 -17.73
CA GLY A 56 25.30 15.77 -17.27
C GLY A 56 26.14 14.51 -17.53
N TYR A 57 27.36 14.61 -18.08
CA TYR A 57 28.15 13.44 -18.52
C TYR A 57 28.35 12.38 -17.43
N ASN A 58 28.45 12.79 -16.16
CA ASN A 58 28.59 11.87 -15.02
C ASN A 58 27.31 11.03 -14.73
N TYR A 59 26.14 11.52 -15.14
CA TYR A 59 24.85 10.85 -15.01
C TYR A 59 24.61 9.87 -16.17
N HIS A 60 24.66 10.36 -17.41
CA HIS A 60 24.31 9.57 -18.59
C HIS A 60 25.50 8.86 -19.26
N GLY A 61 26.75 9.15 -18.89
CA GLY A 61 27.94 8.46 -19.44
C GLY A 61 28.12 8.60 -20.96
N GLY A 62 27.58 9.67 -21.56
CA GLY A 62 27.48 9.85 -23.01
C GLY A 62 26.21 9.27 -23.68
N GLN A 63 25.33 8.59 -22.95
CA GLN A 63 24.10 7.96 -23.45
C GLN A 63 22.84 8.86 -23.30
N THR A 64 22.88 10.13 -23.73
CA THR A 64 21.68 11.01 -23.62
C THR A 64 20.50 10.49 -24.44
N THR A 65 20.74 10.14 -25.71
CA THR A 65 19.74 9.60 -26.66
C THR A 65 19.88 8.09 -26.92
N GLY A 66 20.89 7.44 -26.33
CA GLY A 66 21.20 6.03 -26.56
C GLY A 66 21.33 5.69 -28.05
N ILE A 67 20.90 4.48 -28.43
CA ILE A 67 20.60 4.13 -29.82
C ILE A 67 19.10 4.24 -30.15
N PHE A 68 18.26 4.75 -29.24
CA PHE A 68 16.78 4.83 -29.35
C PHE A 68 16.29 5.54 -30.63
N TYR A 69 16.96 6.61 -31.06
CA TYR A 69 16.57 7.39 -32.23
C TYR A 69 16.47 6.54 -33.51
N ALA A 70 17.33 5.51 -33.66
CA ALA A 70 17.38 4.66 -34.83
C ALA A 70 16.17 3.71 -35.01
N PRO A 71 15.82 2.83 -34.04
CA PRO A 71 14.62 1.99 -34.15
C PRO A 71 13.33 2.81 -34.21
N THR A 72 13.21 3.91 -33.46
CA THR A 72 12.03 4.79 -33.50
C THR A 72 11.82 5.38 -34.90
N THR A 73 12.89 5.91 -35.52
CA THR A 73 12.84 6.39 -36.91
C THR A 73 12.54 5.25 -37.91
N LEU A 74 13.10 4.05 -37.70
CA LEU A 74 12.88 2.88 -38.58
C LEU A 74 11.45 2.33 -38.50
N ALA A 75 10.77 2.49 -37.37
CA ALA A 75 9.36 2.20 -37.20
C ALA A 75 8.43 3.27 -37.81
N GLY A 76 8.98 4.42 -38.22
CA GLY A 76 8.23 5.53 -38.82
C GLY A 76 7.57 6.47 -37.80
N LEU A 77 8.00 6.42 -36.55
CA LEU A 77 7.61 7.38 -35.50
C LEU A 77 8.58 8.58 -35.50
N ASP A 78 8.14 9.72 -34.99
CA ASP A 78 9.00 10.88 -34.78
C ASP A 78 9.71 10.76 -33.41
N PRO A 79 11.05 10.71 -33.35
CA PRO A 79 11.75 10.63 -32.08
C PRO A 79 11.57 11.87 -31.18
N GLU A 80 11.26 13.04 -31.74
CA GLU A 80 11.07 14.27 -30.94
C GLU A 80 9.76 14.24 -30.13
N ASP A 81 8.79 13.38 -30.49
CA ASP A 81 7.58 13.11 -29.68
C ASP A 81 7.94 12.43 -28.33
N TYR A 82 9.13 11.81 -28.24
CA TYR A 82 9.60 11.07 -27.06
C TYR A 82 10.79 11.75 -26.38
N ILE A 83 11.70 12.37 -27.14
CA ILE A 83 12.87 13.06 -26.61
C ILE A 83 13.10 14.33 -27.40
N SER A 84 12.78 15.47 -26.80
CA SER A 84 13.03 16.78 -27.41
C SER A 84 14.45 17.26 -27.11
N SER A 85 15.10 17.91 -28.08
CA SER A 85 16.42 18.53 -27.89
C SER A 85 16.36 20.07 -27.76
N SER A 86 16.97 20.61 -26.70
CA SER A 86 17.06 22.06 -26.42
C SER A 86 18.51 22.53 -26.44
N TYR A 87 18.85 23.40 -27.40
CA TYR A 87 20.19 23.91 -27.62
C TYR A 87 20.42 25.15 -26.74
N LEU A 88 21.17 24.98 -25.66
CA LEU A 88 21.53 26.06 -24.74
C LEU A 88 22.61 26.93 -25.37
N THR A 89 22.24 28.15 -25.77
CA THR A 89 23.08 28.98 -26.63
C THR A 89 23.29 30.38 -26.06
N ARG A 90 24.53 30.88 -26.17
CA ARG A 90 24.98 32.16 -25.62
C ARG A 90 25.56 33.06 -26.71
N ARG A 91 25.55 34.37 -26.49
CA ARG A 91 26.32 35.37 -27.25
C ARG A 91 27.13 36.19 -26.25
N GLY A 92 28.45 36.05 -26.26
CA GLY A 92 29.37 36.74 -25.34
C GLY A 92 29.03 36.48 -23.87
N ASP A 93 29.05 37.53 -23.05
CA ASP A 93 28.63 37.49 -21.64
C ASP A 93 27.10 37.62 -21.45
N GLY A 94 26.32 37.35 -22.50
CA GLY A 94 24.85 37.37 -22.45
C GLY A 94 24.25 36.18 -21.67
N PRO A 95 22.93 36.20 -21.41
CA PRO A 95 22.24 35.06 -20.81
C PRO A 95 22.25 33.84 -21.76
N ILE A 96 22.20 32.64 -21.17
CA ILE A 96 21.89 31.42 -21.89
C ILE A 96 20.43 31.50 -22.35
N ILE A 97 20.19 31.18 -23.62
CA ILE A 97 18.85 31.14 -24.22
C ILE A 97 18.66 29.75 -24.86
N PRO A 98 17.64 28.98 -24.47
CA PRO A 98 17.29 27.73 -25.15
C PRO A 98 16.75 28.03 -26.56
N ARG A 99 17.12 27.20 -27.53
CA ARG A 99 16.69 27.25 -28.94
C ARG A 99 16.49 25.85 -29.48
N THR A 100 15.72 25.70 -30.55
CA THR A 100 15.74 24.45 -31.34
C THR A 100 17.04 24.34 -32.16
N ALA A 101 17.37 23.12 -32.60
CA ALA A 101 18.52 22.86 -33.46
C ALA A 101 18.53 23.74 -34.73
N GLY A 102 17.37 23.87 -35.39
CA GLY A 102 17.21 24.66 -36.62
C GLY A 102 17.32 26.16 -36.40
N GLU A 103 16.80 26.69 -35.29
CA GLU A 103 16.96 28.11 -34.93
C GLU A 103 18.42 28.44 -34.61
N TYR A 104 19.14 27.55 -33.93
CA TYR A 104 20.58 27.71 -33.68
C TYR A 104 21.37 27.73 -34.99
N GLU A 105 21.13 26.77 -35.90
CA GLU A 105 21.81 26.75 -37.22
C GLU A 105 21.51 28.03 -38.02
N GLN A 106 20.26 28.48 -38.04
CA GLN A 106 19.87 29.70 -38.75
C GLN A 106 20.54 30.96 -38.16
N GLU A 107 20.51 31.15 -36.83
CA GLU A 107 21.16 32.28 -36.15
C GLU A 107 22.68 32.26 -36.34
N TYR A 108 23.30 31.08 -36.35
CA TYR A 108 24.73 30.91 -36.58
C TYR A 108 25.14 31.27 -38.02
N LEU A 109 24.36 30.84 -39.01
CA LEU A 109 24.56 31.23 -40.42
C LEU A 109 24.36 32.74 -40.62
N ASP A 110 23.35 33.33 -39.99
CA ASP A 110 23.10 34.77 -40.01
C ASP A 110 24.27 35.57 -39.42
N ASP A 111 24.86 35.09 -38.31
CA ASP A 111 26.05 35.70 -37.71
C ASP A 111 27.29 35.60 -38.60
N ILE A 112 27.51 34.48 -39.30
CA ILE A 112 28.57 34.34 -40.30
C ILE A 112 28.39 35.37 -41.43
N VAL A 113 27.16 35.54 -41.93
CA VAL A 113 26.87 36.54 -42.96
C VAL A 113 27.13 37.96 -42.46
N ARG A 114 26.72 38.28 -41.22
CA ARG A 114 26.98 39.58 -40.57
C ARG A 114 28.47 39.82 -40.32
N GLN A 115 29.25 38.79 -40.00
CA GLN A 115 30.71 38.87 -39.89
C GLN A 115 31.36 39.18 -41.25
N GLN A 116 30.95 38.48 -42.32
CA GLN A 116 31.46 38.72 -43.67
C GLN A 116 31.11 40.12 -44.20
N SER A 117 29.96 40.68 -43.81
CA SER A 117 29.57 42.06 -44.14
C SER A 117 30.28 43.13 -43.29
N GLY A 118 31.07 42.74 -42.29
CA GLY A 118 31.71 43.65 -41.33
C GLY A 118 30.75 44.29 -40.32
N ALA A 119 29.53 43.76 -40.18
CA ALA A 119 28.54 44.21 -39.20
C ALA A 119 28.81 43.65 -37.79
N ILE A 120 29.48 42.49 -37.72
CA ILE A 120 30.07 41.93 -36.51
C ILE A 120 31.59 41.98 -36.64
N THR A 121 32.27 42.64 -35.71
CA THR A 121 33.74 42.75 -35.68
C THR A 121 34.38 42.01 -34.50
N ASP A 122 33.59 41.65 -33.49
CA ASP A 122 34.05 40.88 -32.33
C ASP A 122 33.51 39.45 -32.42
N GLN A 123 34.39 38.47 -32.22
CA GLN A 123 34.02 37.05 -32.20
C GLN A 123 33.08 36.71 -31.04
N SER A 124 33.08 37.49 -29.95
CA SER A 124 32.17 37.29 -28.83
C SER A 124 30.69 37.46 -29.20
N GLN A 125 30.37 38.16 -30.29
CA GLN A 125 28.98 38.44 -30.70
C GLN A 125 28.34 37.29 -31.50
N ILE A 126 29.13 36.32 -31.95
CA ILE A 126 28.68 35.13 -32.65
C ILE A 126 28.01 34.19 -31.64
N ILE A 127 26.86 33.63 -32.00
CA ILE A 127 26.18 32.62 -31.18
C ILE A 127 27.04 31.37 -31.01
N SER A 128 27.24 30.95 -29.76
CA SER A 128 27.94 29.74 -29.37
C SER A 128 26.98 28.77 -28.70
N LEU A 129 27.06 27.49 -29.07
CA LEU A 129 26.48 26.40 -28.28
C LEU A 129 27.27 26.22 -26.98
N GLU A 130 26.55 26.13 -25.86
CA GLU A 130 27.11 25.89 -24.53
C GLU A 130 26.84 24.45 -24.08
N ASP A 131 25.59 23.99 -24.18
CA ASP A 131 25.23 22.58 -24.01
C ASP A 131 23.97 22.22 -24.84
N ILE A 132 23.64 20.94 -24.93
CA ILE A 132 22.37 20.43 -25.46
C ILE A 132 21.68 19.65 -24.35
N ASP A 133 20.47 20.08 -23.99
CA ASP A 133 19.62 19.37 -23.03
C ASP A 133 18.66 18.42 -23.77
N TYR A 134 18.62 17.16 -23.35
CA TYR A 134 17.76 16.13 -23.93
C TYR A 134 16.66 15.76 -22.93
N ILE A 135 15.44 16.24 -23.20
CA ILE A 135 14.31 16.16 -22.28
C ILE A 135 13.40 15.00 -22.73
N GLN A 136 13.21 14.01 -21.86
CA GLN A 136 12.28 12.90 -22.07
C GLN A 136 10.84 13.41 -21.94
N GLN A 137 10.03 13.26 -22.99
CA GLN A 137 8.62 13.68 -22.98
C GLN A 137 7.75 12.69 -22.18
N PRO A 138 6.55 13.09 -21.70
CA PRO A 138 5.64 12.20 -20.99
C PRO A 138 5.38 10.86 -21.71
N GLU A 139 5.23 10.93 -23.03
CA GLU A 139 4.98 9.82 -23.95
C GLU A 139 6.13 8.79 -23.97
N PHE A 140 7.36 9.19 -23.62
CA PHE A 140 8.49 8.26 -23.52
C PHE A 140 8.27 7.22 -22.43
N PHE A 141 7.73 7.61 -21.27
CA PHE A 141 7.49 6.70 -20.14
C PHE A 141 6.39 5.67 -20.41
N GLU A 142 5.53 5.94 -21.38
CA GLU A 142 4.49 5.02 -21.84
C GLU A 142 5.02 3.96 -22.84
N THR A 143 6.21 4.16 -23.42
CA THR A 143 6.80 3.21 -24.37
C THR A 143 7.10 1.86 -23.71
N PHE A 144 7.03 0.79 -24.51
CA PHE A 144 7.46 -0.55 -24.11
C PHE A 144 8.90 -0.56 -23.55
N LEU A 145 9.79 0.26 -24.11
CA LEU A 145 11.17 0.42 -23.65
C LEU A 145 11.25 0.99 -22.22
N ALA A 146 10.52 2.06 -21.92
CA ALA A 146 10.57 2.71 -20.61
C ALA A 146 9.87 1.90 -19.52
N ARG A 147 8.67 1.38 -19.79
CA ARG A 147 7.96 0.50 -18.86
C ARG A 147 8.81 -0.71 -18.49
N ILE A 148 9.50 -1.33 -19.45
CA ILE A 148 10.40 -2.44 -19.18
C ILE A 148 11.67 -2.04 -18.43
N TYR A 149 12.27 -0.90 -18.75
CA TYR A 149 13.60 -0.60 -18.25
C TYR A 149 13.59 0.11 -16.88
N VAL A 150 12.65 1.04 -16.67
CA VAL A 150 12.49 1.79 -15.41
C VAL A 150 11.13 1.58 -14.72
N GLY A 151 10.09 1.20 -15.46
CA GLY A 151 8.72 1.02 -14.93
C GLY A 151 7.85 2.25 -15.03
N TYR A 152 8.38 3.41 -14.61
CA TYR A 152 7.62 4.64 -14.41
C TYR A 152 8.52 5.88 -14.57
N GLY A 153 7.89 7.02 -14.88
CA GLY A 153 8.49 8.35 -14.80
C GLY A 153 7.75 9.26 -13.80
N THR A 154 8.16 10.52 -13.70
CA THR A 154 7.44 11.54 -12.91
C THR A 154 6.00 11.72 -13.40
N THR A 155 5.80 11.66 -14.71
CA THR A 155 4.49 11.78 -15.37
C THR A 155 3.55 10.62 -15.05
N SER A 156 4.07 9.38 -15.04
CA SER A 156 3.33 8.17 -14.63
C SER A 156 2.85 8.21 -13.17
N LEU A 157 3.47 9.05 -12.35
CA LEU A 157 3.11 9.26 -10.93
C LEU A 157 2.32 10.56 -10.69
N GLY A 158 1.98 11.29 -11.75
CA GLY A 158 1.29 12.59 -11.66
C GLY A 158 2.06 13.66 -10.88
N LEU A 159 3.39 13.57 -10.87
CA LEU A 159 4.30 14.62 -10.36
C LEU A 159 4.44 15.73 -11.41
N ASP A 160 5.15 16.81 -11.06
CA ASP A 160 5.32 18.02 -11.88
C ASP A 160 5.64 17.72 -13.37
N PRO A 161 4.72 18.04 -14.31
CA PRO A 161 4.89 17.74 -15.73
C PRO A 161 5.97 18.60 -16.40
N ASP A 162 6.32 19.75 -15.82
CA ASP A 162 7.40 20.61 -16.32
C ASP A 162 8.79 20.10 -15.87
N ASN A 163 8.84 19.05 -15.02
CA ASN A 163 10.06 18.44 -14.48
C ASN A 163 10.08 16.91 -14.72
N THR A 164 10.17 16.51 -15.99
CA THR A 164 10.22 15.11 -16.42
C THR A 164 11.46 14.38 -15.88
N GLY A 165 11.26 13.25 -15.20
CA GLY A 165 12.33 12.47 -14.59
C GLY A 165 12.02 10.99 -14.46
N GLN A 166 13.06 10.21 -14.19
CA GLN A 166 13.02 8.75 -14.07
C GLN A 166 13.83 8.26 -12.87
N PRO A 167 13.54 7.06 -12.32
CA PRO A 167 14.34 6.46 -11.26
C PRO A 167 15.70 5.97 -11.75
N GLY A 168 16.54 5.50 -10.82
CA GLY A 168 17.80 4.83 -11.15
C GLY A 168 17.56 3.59 -12.03
N PRO A 169 18.08 3.53 -13.27
CA PRO A 169 17.83 2.41 -14.19
C PRO A 169 18.43 1.07 -13.70
N THR A 170 19.47 1.19 -12.87
CA THR A 170 20.07 0.13 -12.06
C THR A 170 20.36 0.73 -10.68
N TRP A 171 20.48 -0.09 -9.64
CA TRP A 171 20.73 0.42 -8.27
C TRP A 171 22.10 1.11 -8.12
N ALA A 172 23.02 0.90 -9.07
CA ALA A 172 24.32 1.56 -9.13
C ALA A 172 24.31 2.94 -9.83
N LYS A 173 23.20 3.35 -10.46
CA LYS A 173 23.02 4.67 -11.10
C LYS A 173 21.90 5.43 -10.39
N SER A 174 22.07 6.73 -10.15
CA SER A 174 20.96 7.58 -9.68
C SER A 174 19.89 7.75 -10.77
N GLY A 175 18.68 8.14 -10.38
CA GLY A 175 17.67 8.68 -11.29
C GLY A 175 18.01 10.09 -11.80
N THR A 176 17.10 10.70 -12.54
CA THR A 176 17.30 12.01 -13.18
C THR A 176 17.69 13.08 -12.14
N PRO A 177 18.83 13.78 -12.32
CA PRO A 177 19.25 14.84 -11.41
C PRO A 177 18.18 15.93 -11.25
N THR A 178 18.13 16.56 -10.08
CA THR A 178 17.18 17.63 -9.72
C THR A 178 15.68 17.26 -9.71
N THR A 179 15.33 16.00 -10.01
CA THR A 179 13.95 15.48 -9.90
C THR A 179 13.73 14.73 -8.58
N PRO A 180 12.47 14.57 -8.12
CA PRO A 180 12.13 13.70 -6.98
C PRO A 180 12.66 12.26 -7.13
N LEU A 181 12.70 11.73 -8.35
CA LEU A 181 13.05 10.34 -8.62
C LEU A 181 14.56 10.05 -8.60
N ARG A 182 15.41 11.05 -8.32
CA ARG A 182 16.87 10.91 -8.26
C ARG A 182 17.34 9.74 -7.38
N ASN A 183 16.65 9.49 -6.27
CA ASN A 183 16.99 8.43 -5.32
C ASN A 183 16.02 7.23 -5.36
N ALA A 184 15.07 7.21 -6.31
CA ALA A 184 14.12 6.13 -6.46
C ALA A 184 14.71 4.99 -7.32
N TYR A 185 14.22 3.77 -7.12
CA TYR A 185 14.66 2.55 -7.80
C TYR A 185 13.69 2.16 -8.92
N ALA A 186 14.20 1.68 -10.05
CA ALA A 186 13.38 1.16 -11.15
C ALA A 186 12.50 -0.03 -10.71
N LEU A 187 11.23 -0.04 -11.13
CA LEU A 187 10.29 -1.16 -11.02
C LEU A 187 10.05 -1.73 -12.42
N PRO A 188 10.99 -2.51 -12.99
CA PRO A 188 11.01 -2.74 -14.43
C PRO A 188 9.86 -3.71 -14.80
N GLY A 189 9.09 -3.39 -15.84
CA GLY A 189 7.84 -4.11 -16.15
C GLY A 189 6.64 -3.71 -15.29
N ALA A 190 6.70 -2.57 -14.57
CA ALA A 190 5.55 -2.08 -13.83
C ALA A 190 4.31 -1.87 -14.72
N MET A 191 3.16 -2.34 -14.23
CA MET A 191 1.87 -2.39 -14.92
C MET A 191 1.93 -3.16 -16.26
N MET A 192 2.76 -4.20 -16.35
CA MET A 192 2.84 -5.11 -17.49
C MET A 192 2.58 -6.57 -17.06
N ASN A 193 1.31 -6.98 -17.06
CA ASN A 193 0.88 -8.33 -16.67
C ASN A 193 1.36 -9.47 -17.60
N HIS A 194 1.75 -9.17 -18.84
CA HIS A 194 2.19 -10.17 -19.83
C HIS A 194 3.71 -10.31 -19.99
N PHE A 195 4.52 -9.42 -19.38
CA PHE A 195 5.97 -9.39 -19.57
C PHE A 195 6.71 -9.52 -18.24
N VAL A 196 7.43 -10.63 -18.09
CA VAL A 196 8.13 -11.00 -16.86
C VAL A 196 9.63 -10.91 -17.07
N LEU A 197 10.37 -10.32 -16.13
CA LEU A 197 11.83 -10.34 -16.16
C LEU A 197 12.34 -11.75 -15.87
N ALA A 198 13.16 -12.29 -16.77
CA ALA A 198 13.62 -13.67 -16.77
C ALA A 198 15.09 -13.84 -16.36
N ASN A 199 15.83 -12.73 -16.18
CA ASN A 199 17.24 -12.74 -15.79
C ASN A 199 17.50 -12.37 -14.32
N TYR A 200 16.47 -12.19 -13.48
CA TYR A 200 16.65 -11.88 -12.06
C TYR A 200 17.32 -13.00 -11.26
N TYR A 201 17.30 -14.24 -11.76
CA TYR A 201 17.96 -15.37 -11.10
C TYR A 201 19.48 -15.26 -11.06
N ASP A 202 20.11 -14.42 -11.89
CA ASP A 202 21.54 -14.14 -11.77
C ASP A 202 21.77 -13.46 -10.42
N ASP A 203 22.47 -14.12 -9.49
CA ASP A 203 22.85 -13.50 -8.22
C ASP A 203 23.91 -12.41 -8.41
N GLY A 204 24.53 -12.35 -9.60
CA GLY A 204 25.52 -11.36 -9.99
C GLY A 204 26.79 -11.42 -9.13
N SER A 205 27.01 -12.54 -8.43
CA SER A 205 27.82 -12.53 -7.21
C SER A 205 29.05 -13.43 -7.25
N ASP A 206 30.20 -12.78 -7.08
CA ASP A 206 31.29 -13.33 -6.27
C ASP A 206 30.95 -13.10 -4.77
N TYR A 207 29.74 -13.49 -4.29
CA TYR A 207 29.37 -13.23 -2.89
C TYR A 207 30.30 -13.99 -1.95
N MET A 208 30.40 -13.51 -0.71
CA MET A 208 31.11 -14.29 0.28
C MET A 208 30.32 -15.56 0.61
N ASP A 209 31.05 -16.66 0.58
CA ASP A 209 30.74 -17.97 1.13
C ASP A 209 31.60 -18.06 2.41
N SER A 210 31.09 -17.46 3.49
CA SER A 210 31.89 -17.16 4.69
C SER A 210 32.20 -18.38 5.56
N ASP A 211 31.40 -19.45 5.44
CA ASP A 211 31.70 -20.78 5.98
C ASP A 211 32.41 -21.69 4.96
N SER A 212 32.50 -21.29 3.69
CA SER A 212 33.17 -22.00 2.59
C SER A 212 32.53 -23.35 2.28
N ASP A 213 31.19 -23.42 2.36
CA ASP A 213 30.40 -24.63 2.12
C ASP A 213 30.15 -24.92 0.63
N GLY A 214 30.40 -23.94 -0.24
CA GLY A 214 30.17 -23.98 -1.69
C GLY A 214 28.89 -23.27 -2.14
N THR A 215 28.15 -22.67 -1.22
CA THR A 215 26.89 -21.95 -1.44
C THR A 215 27.08 -20.48 -1.04
N PRO A 216 26.70 -19.50 -1.87
CA PRO A 216 26.75 -18.09 -1.45
C PRO A 216 25.88 -17.83 -0.20
N ASP A 217 26.37 -17.01 0.75
CA ASP A 217 25.69 -16.72 2.04
C ASP A 217 24.28 -16.10 1.91
N ILE A 218 23.87 -15.73 0.69
CA ILE A 218 22.49 -15.30 0.40
C ILE A 218 21.49 -16.46 0.47
N TYR A 219 21.90 -17.71 0.25
CA TYR A 219 21.04 -18.89 0.39
C TYR A 219 21.02 -19.45 1.82
N ASN A 220 21.91 -18.98 2.70
CA ASN A 220 21.81 -19.17 4.15
C ASN A 220 20.68 -18.32 4.78
N TRP A 221 20.12 -17.37 4.03
CA TRP A 221 18.88 -16.70 4.36
C TRP A 221 17.70 -17.68 4.26
N SER A 222 17.03 -17.93 5.38
CA SER A 222 15.92 -18.90 5.48
C SER A 222 14.54 -18.29 5.71
N ASP A 223 14.42 -16.98 5.93
CA ASP A 223 13.15 -16.31 6.22
C ASP A 223 13.04 -14.94 5.50
N PRO A 224 12.37 -14.84 4.33
CA PRO A 224 12.18 -13.59 3.54
C PRO A 224 11.41 -12.47 4.25
N ARG A 225 11.01 -12.66 5.51
CA ARG A 225 10.30 -11.69 6.35
C ARG A 225 11.24 -10.88 7.26
N VAL A 226 12.50 -11.29 7.37
CA VAL A 226 13.59 -10.59 8.09
C VAL A 226 14.07 -9.36 7.28
N ASP A 227 14.76 -8.41 7.90
CA ASP A 227 15.30 -7.20 7.24
C ASP A 227 16.37 -7.54 6.17
N PRO A 228 16.09 -7.32 4.87
CA PRO A 228 16.97 -7.71 3.76
C PRO A 228 18.19 -6.79 3.57
N SER A 229 18.40 -5.81 4.46
CA SER A 229 19.47 -4.81 4.35
C SER A 229 20.89 -5.37 4.21
N GLY A 230 21.13 -6.59 4.72
CA GLY A 230 22.41 -7.30 4.56
C GLY A 230 22.74 -7.74 3.12
N TYR A 231 21.75 -7.77 2.22
CA TYR A 231 21.87 -8.39 0.88
C TYR A 231 21.36 -7.49 -0.28
N TYR A 232 21.04 -6.22 -0.01
CA TYR A 232 20.63 -5.23 -1.03
C TYR A 232 21.56 -5.14 -2.25
N ASN A 233 22.86 -5.43 -2.08
CA ASN A 233 23.81 -5.45 -3.20
C ASN A 233 23.50 -6.56 -4.24
N ALA A 234 23.10 -7.74 -3.78
CA ALA A 234 22.72 -8.84 -4.66
C ALA A 234 21.41 -8.53 -5.41
N ILE A 235 20.41 -7.98 -4.70
CA ILE A 235 19.15 -7.54 -5.32
C ILE A 235 19.42 -6.47 -6.40
N GLY A 236 20.27 -5.49 -6.11
CA GLY A 236 20.58 -4.40 -7.03
C GLY A 236 21.47 -4.77 -8.23
N THR A 237 22.22 -5.86 -8.14
CA THR A 237 23.15 -6.32 -9.20
C THR A 237 22.48 -7.25 -10.20
N ALA A 238 21.54 -8.09 -9.73
CA ALA A 238 20.86 -9.17 -10.47
C ALA A 238 20.22 -8.76 -11.82
N ASN A 239 19.89 -7.48 -12.00
CA ASN A 239 19.28 -6.97 -13.23
C ASN A 239 19.96 -5.69 -13.73
N SER A 240 21.28 -5.76 -13.89
CA SER A 240 22.10 -4.66 -14.43
C SER A 240 22.44 -4.84 -15.92
N ASN A 241 22.51 -3.72 -16.63
CA ASN A 241 22.86 -3.60 -18.07
C ASN A 241 21.82 -4.17 -19.05
N VAL A 242 21.61 -5.49 -19.08
CA VAL A 242 20.69 -6.13 -20.04
C VAL A 242 19.49 -6.71 -19.29
N LYS A 243 18.28 -6.25 -19.63
CA LYS A 243 17.03 -6.78 -19.10
C LYS A 243 16.43 -7.75 -20.11
N ILE A 244 16.27 -9.00 -19.72
CA ILE A 244 15.68 -10.06 -20.53
C ILE A 244 14.28 -10.34 -20.00
N LEU A 245 13.29 -10.28 -20.87
CA LEU A 245 11.89 -10.48 -20.53
C LEU A 245 11.32 -11.64 -21.29
N LYS A 246 10.45 -12.39 -20.63
CA LYS A 246 9.68 -13.49 -21.17
C LYS A 246 8.22 -13.07 -21.29
N TYR A 247 7.65 -13.32 -22.46
CA TYR A 247 6.23 -13.10 -22.72
C TYR A 247 5.37 -14.27 -22.25
N TYR A 248 4.26 -13.94 -21.59
CA TYR A 248 3.23 -14.85 -21.13
C TYR A 248 1.86 -14.42 -21.65
N SER A 249 1.12 -15.36 -22.23
CA SER A 249 -0.29 -15.15 -22.61
C SER A 249 -1.22 -15.02 -21.40
N GLY A 250 -0.79 -15.52 -20.23
CA GLY A 250 -1.43 -15.36 -18.94
C GLY A 250 -2.39 -16.51 -18.57
N ALA A 251 -2.55 -16.72 -17.26
CA ALA A 251 -3.63 -17.48 -16.65
C ALA A 251 -4.76 -16.52 -16.23
N THR A 252 -6.01 -17.00 -16.21
CA THR A 252 -7.13 -16.25 -15.63
C THR A 252 -7.12 -16.44 -14.12
N LEU A 253 -6.92 -15.36 -13.38
CA LEU A 253 -7.07 -15.32 -11.94
C LEU A 253 -8.47 -14.81 -11.61
N ASN A 254 -9.30 -15.65 -11.00
CA ASN A 254 -10.53 -15.20 -10.34
C ASN A 254 -10.28 -15.10 -8.84
N GLY A 255 -10.86 -14.12 -8.18
CA GLY A 255 -10.82 -14.07 -6.73
C GLY A 255 -12.04 -13.42 -6.11
N GLN A 256 -12.13 -13.54 -4.79
CA GLN A 256 -13.14 -12.88 -3.99
C GLN A 256 -12.49 -12.22 -2.77
N VAL A 257 -12.98 -11.05 -2.38
CA VAL A 257 -12.64 -10.40 -1.11
C VAL A 257 -13.82 -10.56 -0.17
N THR A 258 -13.60 -11.20 0.98
CA THR A 258 -14.63 -11.44 1.99
C THR A 258 -14.11 -11.12 3.39
N LEU A 259 -14.97 -10.58 4.24
CA LEU A 259 -14.74 -10.56 5.68
C LEU A 259 -14.61 -12.00 6.22
N GLU A 260 -13.96 -12.18 7.36
CA GLU A 260 -13.88 -13.47 8.06
C GLU A 260 -15.26 -14.04 8.45
N THR A 261 -16.28 -13.18 8.56
CA THR A 261 -17.70 -13.54 8.73
C THR A 261 -18.33 -14.16 7.48
N GLY A 262 -17.67 -14.09 6.32
CA GLY A 262 -18.15 -14.55 5.02
C GLY A 262 -18.95 -13.51 4.22
N GLU A 263 -19.05 -12.26 4.70
CA GLU A 263 -19.68 -11.18 3.96
C GLU A 263 -18.75 -10.65 2.85
N PRO A 264 -19.26 -10.38 1.63
CA PRO A 264 -18.44 -9.86 0.54
C PRO A 264 -18.03 -8.40 0.78
N VAL A 265 -16.83 -8.03 0.32
CA VAL A 265 -16.33 -6.64 0.37
C VAL A 265 -16.41 -6.03 -1.03
N PRO A 266 -17.46 -5.24 -1.34
CA PRO A 266 -17.62 -4.64 -2.66
C PRO A 266 -16.67 -3.46 -2.87
N ASN A 267 -16.33 -3.17 -4.12
CA ASN A 267 -15.45 -2.06 -4.53
C ASN A 267 -14.07 -2.01 -3.84
N ALA A 268 -13.62 -3.11 -3.25
CA ALA A 268 -12.24 -3.27 -2.81
C ALA A 268 -11.32 -3.16 -4.03
N LYS A 269 -10.29 -2.32 -3.90
CA LYS A 269 -9.29 -2.10 -4.94
C LYS A 269 -8.20 -3.14 -4.78
N ILE A 270 -7.91 -3.86 -5.85
CA ILE A 270 -6.98 -4.99 -5.85
C ILE A 270 -5.68 -4.54 -6.51
N LEU A 271 -4.57 -4.70 -5.81
CA LEU A 271 -3.23 -4.59 -6.36
C LEU A 271 -2.66 -5.99 -6.60
N ILE A 272 -2.20 -6.25 -7.83
CA ILE A 272 -1.55 -7.49 -8.22
C ILE A 272 -0.07 -7.20 -8.46
N GLU A 273 0.79 -7.87 -7.68
CA GLU A 273 2.24 -7.76 -7.75
C GLU A 273 2.86 -9.11 -8.07
N ARG A 274 3.98 -9.11 -8.80
CA ARG A 274 4.82 -10.29 -9.04
C ARG A 274 6.16 -10.12 -8.34
N ASP A 275 6.64 -11.17 -7.67
CA ASP A 275 8.02 -11.20 -7.19
C ASP A 275 8.98 -11.42 -8.37
N ALA A 276 9.90 -10.49 -8.63
CA ALA A 276 10.83 -10.56 -9.74
C ALA A 276 11.75 -11.79 -9.71
N PHE A 277 12.13 -12.26 -8.51
CA PHE A 277 13.03 -13.42 -8.34
C PHE A 277 12.32 -14.77 -8.45
N SER A 278 10.99 -14.80 -8.47
CA SER A 278 10.23 -16.05 -8.37
C SER A 278 10.38 -16.99 -9.56
N TYR A 279 10.54 -18.28 -9.27
CA TYR A 279 10.69 -19.34 -10.28
C TYR A 279 9.37 -19.81 -10.92
N GLU A 280 9.47 -20.59 -12.01
CA GLU A 280 8.32 -21.05 -12.82
C GLU A 280 7.81 -22.46 -12.46
N GLU A 281 8.58 -23.26 -11.73
CA GLU A 281 8.28 -24.69 -11.47
C GLU A 281 7.65 -24.92 -10.08
N GLY A 282 6.66 -24.09 -9.73
CA GLY A 282 5.72 -24.33 -8.63
C GLY A 282 6.17 -23.89 -7.23
N ILE A 283 7.40 -24.18 -6.80
CA ILE A 283 7.94 -23.70 -5.51
C ILE A 283 9.00 -22.63 -5.77
N ASP A 284 8.87 -21.50 -5.10
CA ASP A 284 9.91 -20.48 -5.10
C ASP A 284 11.03 -20.87 -4.12
N THR A 285 12.26 -20.90 -4.61
CA THR A 285 13.46 -21.25 -3.83
C THR A 285 14.44 -20.10 -3.70
N ASP A 286 14.13 -18.94 -4.29
CA ASP A 286 14.94 -17.74 -4.11
C ASP A 286 14.51 -17.03 -2.82
N PRO A 287 15.41 -16.79 -1.85
CA PRO A 287 15.09 -16.04 -0.64
C PRO A 287 14.96 -14.53 -0.89
N ARG A 288 15.40 -14.03 -2.05
CA ARG A 288 15.24 -12.62 -2.43
C ARG A 288 13.81 -12.38 -2.89
N THR A 289 13.26 -11.24 -2.50
CA THR A 289 11.97 -10.77 -2.98
C THR A 289 12.11 -9.39 -3.62
N TYR A 290 11.40 -9.17 -4.72
CA TYR A 290 11.24 -7.85 -5.32
C TYR A 290 9.87 -7.70 -5.99
N TRP A 291 8.89 -7.18 -5.23
CA TRP A 291 7.52 -7.00 -5.69
C TRP A 291 7.41 -5.88 -6.71
N ILE A 292 6.97 -6.24 -7.92
CA ILE A 292 6.70 -5.31 -9.02
C ILE A 292 5.18 -5.30 -9.23
N PRO A 293 4.50 -4.14 -9.19
CA PRO A 293 3.08 -4.05 -9.51
C PRO A 293 2.88 -4.38 -10.99
N ILE A 294 2.03 -5.36 -11.32
CA ILE A 294 1.80 -5.82 -12.71
C ILE A 294 0.39 -5.49 -13.22
N GLY A 295 -0.55 -5.21 -12.32
CA GLY A 295 -1.92 -4.84 -12.66
C GLY A 295 -2.73 -4.46 -11.42
N SER A 296 -3.93 -3.95 -11.65
CA SER A 296 -4.91 -3.68 -10.60
C SER A 296 -6.33 -3.90 -11.11
N GLU A 297 -7.23 -4.25 -10.20
CA GLU A 297 -8.66 -4.48 -10.46
C GLU A 297 -9.52 -3.79 -9.38
N THR A 298 -10.84 -3.88 -9.50
CA THR A 298 -11.78 -3.48 -8.45
C THR A 298 -12.88 -4.51 -8.35
N THR A 299 -13.31 -4.86 -7.13
CA THR A 299 -14.35 -5.87 -6.94
C THR A 299 -15.75 -5.37 -7.29
N ASP A 300 -16.60 -6.30 -7.75
CA ASP A 300 -18.03 -6.08 -7.93
C ASP A 300 -18.82 -6.07 -6.60
N ASP A 301 -20.15 -5.96 -6.68
CA ASP A 301 -21.05 -5.90 -5.52
C ASP A 301 -21.03 -7.20 -4.67
N GLU A 302 -20.61 -8.31 -5.26
CA GLU A 302 -20.42 -9.61 -4.61
C GLU A 302 -18.96 -9.85 -4.16
N GLY A 303 -18.09 -8.83 -4.27
CA GLY A 303 -16.70 -8.88 -3.84
C GLY A 303 -15.78 -9.66 -4.80
N HIS A 304 -16.23 -10.01 -6.01
CA HIS A 304 -15.45 -10.75 -6.98
C HIS A 304 -14.60 -9.85 -7.88
N PHE A 305 -13.44 -10.36 -8.30
CA PHE A 305 -12.62 -9.76 -9.35
C PHE A 305 -12.04 -10.83 -10.28
N THR A 306 -11.69 -10.44 -11.50
CA THR A 306 -10.99 -11.28 -12.48
C THR A 306 -9.83 -10.49 -13.07
N SER A 307 -8.65 -11.10 -13.17
CA SER A 307 -7.50 -10.53 -13.88
C SER A 307 -6.74 -11.59 -14.67
N THR A 308 -5.73 -11.16 -15.44
CA THR A 308 -4.84 -12.05 -16.20
C THR A 308 -3.42 -11.91 -15.68
N VAL A 309 -2.85 -13.01 -15.18
CA VAL A 309 -1.54 -13.04 -14.49
C VAL A 309 -0.51 -13.93 -15.19
N PRO A 310 0.79 -13.60 -15.15
CA PRO A 310 1.85 -14.41 -15.71
C PRO A 310 2.31 -15.50 -14.71
N SER A 311 3.31 -16.31 -15.09
CA SER A 311 3.92 -17.28 -14.16
C SER A 311 4.83 -16.63 -13.11
N GLY A 312 5.02 -17.31 -11.99
CA GLY A 312 5.79 -16.87 -10.83
C GLY A 312 4.92 -16.73 -9.57
N LYS A 313 5.50 -16.10 -8.56
CA LYS A 313 4.87 -15.80 -7.28
C LYS A 313 4.09 -14.49 -7.40
N ILE A 314 2.78 -14.57 -7.22
CA ILE A 314 1.85 -13.44 -7.37
C ILE A 314 1.30 -13.11 -5.98
N ARG A 315 1.46 -11.86 -5.55
CA ARG A 315 0.81 -11.27 -4.38
C ARG A 315 -0.41 -10.49 -4.83
N VAL A 316 -1.54 -10.75 -4.19
CA VAL A 316 -2.81 -10.08 -4.42
C VAL A 316 -3.17 -9.37 -3.13
N SER A 317 -3.19 -8.03 -3.14
CA SER A 317 -3.50 -7.22 -1.95
C SER A 317 -4.80 -6.44 -2.16
N ALA A 318 -5.71 -6.52 -1.18
CA ALA A 318 -6.98 -5.82 -1.19
C ALA A 318 -6.92 -4.55 -0.32
N PHE A 319 -7.53 -3.47 -0.82
CA PHE A 319 -7.60 -2.17 -0.18
C PHE A 319 -9.01 -1.58 -0.27
N TYR A 320 -9.36 -0.65 0.62
CA TYR A 320 -10.68 -0.01 0.66
C TYR A 320 -10.62 1.49 0.93
N GLY A 321 -11.61 2.23 0.41
CA GLY A 321 -11.71 3.68 0.54
C GLY A 321 -11.24 4.46 -0.70
N SER A 322 -11.47 5.77 -0.68
CA SER A 322 -11.20 6.69 -1.79
C SER A 322 -9.70 6.79 -2.12
N VAL A 323 -9.33 6.76 -3.40
CA VAL A 323 -7.95 7.02 -3.83
C VAL A 323 -7.57 8.47 -3.57
N ASP A 324 -6.45 8.70 -2.86
CA ASP A 324 -5.82 10.00 -2.68
C ASP A 324 -4.30 9.89 -2.87
N GLU A 325 -3.83 10.40 -3.99
CA GLU A 325 -2.40 10.41 -4.34
C GLU A 325 -1.63 11.60 -3.73
N SER A 326 -2.31 12.59 -3.13
CA SER A 326 -1.67 13.83 -2.67
C SER A 326 -0.61 13.59 -1.59
N GLY A 327 -0.90 12.73 -0.61
CA GLY A 327 0.03 12.30 0.43
C GLY A 327 1.24 11.54 -0.15
N PRO A 328 1.04 10.44 -0.88
CA PRO A 328 2.11 9.68 -1.55
C PRO A 328 2.98 10.54 -2.48
N ARG A 329 2.40 11.44 -3.29
CA ARG A 329 3.18 12.37 -4.14
C ARG A 329 4.05 13.31 -3.30
N ALA A 330 3.54 13.90 -2.22
CA ALA A 330 4.32 14.76 -1.34
C ALA A 330 5.46 14.01 -0.60
N GLN A 331 5.27 12.73 -0.27
CA GLN A 331 6.33 11.87 0.25
C GLN A 331 7.44 11.64 -0.78
N ILE A 332 7.08 11.41 -2.05
CA ILE A 332 8.04 11.23 -3.15
C ILE A 332 8.78 12.54 -3.44
N GLU A 333 8.09 13.68 -3.53
CA GLU A 333 8.68 15.01 -3.78
C GLU A 333 9.66 15.43 -2.69
N SER A 334 9.37 15.11 -1.43
CA SER A 334 10.29 15.39 -0.30
C SER A 334 11.47 14.40 -0.22
N GLY A 335 11.41 13.29 -0.95
CA GLY A 335 12.37 12.18 -0.84
C GLY A 335 12.36 11.50 0.55
N ALA A 336 11.30 11.70 1.33
CA ALA A 336 11.19 11.29 2.73
C ALA A 336 10.33 10.03 2.88
N PHE A 337 10.55 9.04 2.01
CA PHE A 337 9.95 7.71 2.09
C PHE A 337 11.02 6.64 1.99
N ASP A 338 10.82 5.52 2.67
CA ASP A 338 11.59 4.31 2.41
C ASP A 338 10.96 3.58 1.22
N MET A 339 11.76 3.33 0.19
CA MET A 339 11.31 2.62 -0.99
C MET A 339 11.34 1.10 -0.82
N LEU A 340 12.26 0.56 -0.01
CA LEU A 340 12.63 -0.85 -0.09
C LEU A 340 11.80 -1.75 0.84
N SER A 341 11.46 -1.31 2.05
CA SER A 341 10.83 -2.16 3.10
C SER A 341 9.57 -2.94 2.69
N ASP A 342 8.75 -2.39 1.79
CA ASP A 342 7.53 -3.05 1.28
C ASP A 342 7.75 -3.91 0.02
N ILE A 343 8.72 -3.55 -0.82
CA ILE A 343 8.96 -4.24 -2.10
C ILE A 343 10.00 -5.35 -1.98
N THR A 344 10.94 -5.29 -1.02
CA THR A 344 12.04 -6.26 -0.90
C THR A 344 11.82 -7.36 0.17
N ARG A 345 10.61 -7.46 0.74
CA ARG A 345 10.31 -8.27 1.93
C ARG A 345 8.98 -9.02 1.76
N GLU A 346 8.88 -10.19 2.35
CA GLU A 346 7.57 -10.83 2.59
C GLU A 346 6.87 -10.20 3.80
N GLN A 347 5.56 -10.07 3.70
CA GLN A 347 4.72 -9.65 4.81
C GLN A 347 4.37 -10.86 5.69
N LEU A 348 4.37 -10.69 7.01
CA LEU A 348 3.92 -11.72 7.94
C LEU A 348 2.38 -11.83 7.93
N ASP A 349 1.88 -13.05 8.12
CA ASP A 349 0.44 -13.31 8.27
C ASP A 349 -0.14 -12.42 9.39
N GLY A 350 -1.14 -11.61 9.06
CA GLY A 350 -1.76 -10.67 10.00
C GLY A 350 -1.07 -9.31 10.17
N GLU A 351 0.17 -9.12 9.72
CA GLU A 351 0.88 -7.82 9.78
C GLU A 351 0.12 -6.73 8.99
N ASP A 352 0.17 -5.46 9.46
CA ASP A 352 -0.37 -4.32 8.71
C ASP A 352 0.63 -3.86 7.63
N ARG A 353 0.19 -3.76 6.37
CA ARG A 353 1.05 -3.34 5.25
C ARG A 353 1.15 -1.82 5.14
N THR A 354 2.36 -1.27 5.23
CA THR A 354 2.64 0.10 4.75
C THR A 354 3.11 0.01 3.30
N ILE A 355 2.18 0.17 2.36
CA ILE A 355 2.49 0.05 0.93
C ILE A 355 3.48 1.12 0.45
N ASN A 356 4.38 0.72 -0.45
CA ASN A 356 5.29 1.62 -1.16
C ASN A 356 4.51 2.72 -1.91
N PRO A 357 4.82 4.03 -1.73
CA PRO A 357 4.10 5.13 -2.37
C PRO A 357 4.01 5.07 -3.90
N ILE A 358 5.04 4.55 -4.57
CA ILE A 358 5.10 4.43 -6.03
C ILE A 358 4.22 3.27 -6.50
N SER A 359 4.32 2.09 -5.86
CA SER A 359 3.41 0.97 -6.14
C SER A 359 1.95 1.32 -5.84
N ALA A 360 1.70 2.14 -4.81
CA ALA A 360 0.36 2.58 -4.45
C ALA A 360 -0.28 3.49 -5.52
N ILE A 361 0.49 4.45 -6.07
CA ILE A 361 0.03 5.31 -7.17
C ILE A 361 -0.19 4.47 -8.43
N LEU A 362 0.81 3.67 -8.85
CA LEU A 362 0.71 2.84 -10.06
C LEU A 362 -0.45 1.85 -10.00
N GLY A 363 -0.71 1.27 -8.82
CA GLY A 363 -1.80 0.34 -8.57
C GLY A 363 -3.19 0.98 -8.39
N GLY A 364 -3.29 2.31 -8.28
CA GLY A 364 -4.57 2.97 -7.98
C GLY A 364 -5.09 2.73 -6.55
N VAL A 365 -4.20 2.44 -5.60
CA VAL A 365 -4.51 2.17 -4.17
C VAL A 365 -3.90 3.21 -3.23
N ALA A 366 -3.33 4.29 -3.76
CA ALA A 366 -2.82 5.43 -2.99
C ALA A 366 -3.88 6.02 -2.05
N GLY A 367 -3.52 6.26 -0.78
CA GLY A 367 -4.42 6.85 0.22
C GLY A 367 -5.52 5.93 0.78
N THR A 368 -5.62 4.69 0.28
CA THR A 368 -6.62 3.71 0.71
C THR A 368 -6.16 2.88 1.91
N THR A 369 -7.09 2.25 2.63
CA THR A 369 -6.81 1.40 3.78
C THR A 369 -6.53 -0.03 3.35
N TYR A 370 -5.39 -0.59 3.77
CA TYR A 370 -5.05 -1.99 3.54
C TYR A 370 -5.99 -2.93 4.31
N LEU A 371 -6.51 -3.96 3.64
CA LEU A 371 -7.42 -4.96 4.22
C LEU A 371 -6.71 -6.29 4.51
N GLY A 372 -5.94 -6.79 3.55
CA GLY A 372 -5.36 -8.12 3.56
C GLY A 372 -4.67 -8.46 2.24
N ALA A 373 -3.92 -9.55 2.22
CA ALA A 373 -3.23 -10.02 1.03
C ALA A 373 -3.11 -11.54 1.03
N GLU A 374 -3.07 -12.12 -0.15
CA GLU A 374 -2.83 -13.54 -0.40
C GLU A 374 -1.68 -13.70 -1.40
N VAL A 375 -0.95 -14.81 -1.32
CA VAL A 375 0.16 -15.14 -2.23
C VAL A 375 -0.09 -16.51 -2.86
N LEU A 376 -0.02 -16.56 -4.19
CA LEU A 376 -0.12 -17.81 -4.95
C LEU A 376 1.09 -18.01 -5.87
N MET A 377 1.38 -19.28 -6.18
CA MET A 377 2.38 -19.66 -7.18
C MET A 377 1.68 -20.06 -8.47
N VAL A 378 2.11 -19.46 -9.59
CA VAL A 378 1.61 -19.76 -10.95
C VAL A 378 2.73 -20.43 -11.74
N THR A 379 2.50 -21.64 -12.24
CA THR A 379 3.52 -22.36 -13.02
C THR A 379 3.73 -21.76 -14.41
N GLY A 380 4.88 -22.08 -15.04
CA GLY A 380 5.17 -21.69 -16.42
C GLY A 380 4.14 -22.21 -17.45
N GLU A 381 3.53 -23.37 -17.20
CA GLU A 381 2.46 -23.93 -18.05
C GLU A 381 1.15 -23.15 -17.88
N GLU A 382 0.73 -22.89 -16.64
CA GLU A 382 -0.48 -22.12 -16.34
C GLU A 382 -0.37 -20.68 -16.85
N GLY A 383 0.75 -20.01 -16.61
CA GLY A 383 1.02 -18.65 -17.09
C GLY A 383 1.10 -18.54 -18.62
N HIS A 384 1.23 -19.64 -19.35
CA HIS A 384 1.18 -19.67 -20.82
C HIS A 384 -0.15 -20.23 -21.37
N SER A 385 -1.16 -20.42 -20.52
CA SER A 385 -2.43 -21.05 -20.89
C SER A 385 -3.38 -20.17 -21.73
N ASN A 386 -3.10 -18.88 -21.90
CA ASN A 386 -3.95 -17.93 -22.64
C ASN A 386 -5.39 -17.89 -22.07
N GLY A 387 -5.50 -17.80 -20.75
CA GLY A 387 -6.76 -17.84 -20.00
C GLY A 387 -7.44 -19.22 -19.90
N ALA A 388 -6.81 -20.29 -20.40
CA ALA A 388 -7.37 -21.64 -20.28
C ALA A 388 -7.16 -22.25 -18.88
N SER A 389 -6.12 -21.84 -18.15
CA SER A 389 -5.99 -22.13 -16.72
C SER A 389 -6.74 -21.09 -15.92
N VAL A 390 -7.58 -21.55 -14.99
CA VAL A 390 -8.38 -20.71 -14.10
C VAL A 390 -7.91 -20.96 -12.68
N LEU A 391 -7.30 -19.93 -12.10
CA LEU A 391 -6.80 -19.89 -10.73
C LEU A 391 -7.85 -19.24 -9.82
N THR A 392 -7.80 -19.55 -8.52
CA THR A 392 -8.72 -18.99 -7.52
C THR A 392 -7.95 -18.49 -6.31
N VAL A 393 -8.28 -17.29 -5.83
CA VAL A 393 -7.68 -16.67 -4.64
C VAL A 393 -8.75 -15.94 -3.82
N ASP A 394 -8.86 -16.26 -2.53
CA ASP A 394 -9.88 -15.70 -1.63
C ASP A 394 -9.18 -14.83 -0.58
N VAL A 395 -9.20 -13.51 -0.75
CA VAL A 395 -8.55 -12.58 0.19
C VAL A 395 -9.45 -12.39 1.41
N ARG A 396 -9.01 -12.91 2.55
CA ARG A 396 -9.73 -12.79 3.82
C ARG A 396 -9.38 -11.49 4.51
N VAL A 397 -10.42 -10.76 4.89
CA VAL A 397 -10.32 -9.46 5.57
C VAL A 397 -10.77 -9.64 7.02
N PRO A 398 -9.98 -9.20 8.02
CA PRO A 398 -10.39 -9.31 9.41
C PRO A 398 -11.68 -8.53 9.65
N ALA A 399 -12.63 -9.16 10.31
CA ALA A 399 -13.88 -8.51 10.72
C ALA A 399 -13.59 -7.66 11.97
N VAL A 400 -13.50 -6.34 11.80
CA VAL A 400 -13.02 -5.46 12.88
C VAL A 400 -14.15 -4.82 13.66
N THR A 401 -13.86 -4.53 14.94
CA THR A 401 -14.76 -3.79 15.82
C THR A 401 -14.20 -2.39 16.10
N SER A 402 -15.08 -1.41 16.29
CA SER A 402 -14.69 -0.03 16.57
C SER A 402 -15.69 0.69 17.46
N THR A 403 -15.18 1.49 18.39
CA THR A 403 -15.98 2.21 19.39
C THR A 403 -15.74 3.71 19.25
N GLY A 404 -16.81 4.49 19.10
CA GLY A 404 -16.77 5.95 19.07
C GLY A 404 -17.63 6.57 20.18
N GLN A 405 -17.38 7.84 20.51
CA GLN A 405 -18.25 8.63 21.39
C GLN A 405 -18.63 9.94 20.72
N VAL A 406 -19.93 10.22 20.65
CA VAL A 406 -20.46 11.48 20.11
C VAL A 406 -20.71 12.48 21.25
N GLN A 407 -20.14 13.69 21.14
CA GLN A 407 -20.37 14.78 22.09
C GLN A 407 -20.60 16.12 21.38
N TRP A 408 -21.27 17.05 22.06
CA TRP A 408 -21.40 18.43 21.61
C TRP A 408 -20.10 19.24 21.82
N THR A 409 -19.86 20.20 20.93
CA THR A 409 -18.82 21.22 21.04
C THR A 409 -19.38 22.60 20.68
N GLY A 410 -18.74 23.68 21.14
CA GLY A 410 -19.16 25.06 20.85
C GLY A 410 -19.31 25.94 22.11
N ASP A 411 -20.53 26.07 22.63
CA ASP A 411 -20.82 26.92 23.80
C ASP A 411 -20.44 26.19 25.12
N GLU A 412 -19.87 26.94 26.08
CA GLU A 412 -19.46 26.39 27.39
C GLU A 412 -20.60 25.75 28.18
N SER A 413 -21.86 26.05 27.85
CA SER A 413 -23.05 25.49 28.53
C SER A 413 -23.39 24.04 28.18
N PHE A 414 -22.83 23.49 27.09
CA PHE A 414 -23.05 22.08 26.67
C PHE A 414 -21.81 21.42 26.03
N THR A 415 -20.68 22.11 25.93
CA THR A 415 -19.45 21.52 25.36
C THR A 415 -18.95 20.36 26.21
N GLY A 416 -18.80 19.20 25.60
CA GLY A 416 -18.45 17.93 26.27
C GLY A 416 -19.66 17.13 26.76
N ASP A 417 -20.89 17.63 26.61
CA ASP A 417 -22.09 16.84 26.91
C ASP A 417 -22.29 15.77 25.82
N PRO A 418 -22.58 14.51 26.20
CA PRO A 418 -22.76 13.42 25.25
C PRO A 418 -24.10 13.53 24.50
N ILE A 419 -24.09 13.10 23.24
CA ILE A 419 -25.31 13.04 22.42
C ILE A 419 -25.98 11.67 22.63
N GLN A 420 -27.20 11.68 23.18
CA GLN A 420 -27.96 10.48 23.56
C GLN A 420 -29.13 10.25 22.59
N ASP A 421 -29.63 9.01 22.55
CA ASP A 421 -30.80 8.59 21.74
C ASP A 421 -30.71 8.96 20.25
N ALA A 422 -29.49 9.11 19.71
CA ALA A 422 -29.22 9.42 18.31
C ALA A 422 -28.77 8.17 17.54
N THR A 423 -28.99 8.16 16.22
CA THR A 423 -28.44 7.14 15.31
C THR A 423 -27.27 7.72 14.56
N VAL A 424 -26.10 7.11 14.72
CA VAL A 424 -24.88 7.39 13.94
C VAL A 424 -24.94 6.56 12.67
N ILE A 425 -24.87 7.22 11.52
CA ILE A 425 -24.78 6.61 10.19
C ILE A 425 -23.36 6.85 9.69
N LEU A 426 -22.62 5.78 9.48
CA LEU A 426 -21.29 5.77 8.86
C LEU A 426 -21.42 5.32 7.40
N THR A 427 -21.24 6.24 6.46
CA THR A 427 -21.22 5.92 5.02
C THR A 427 -19.77 5.89 4.52
N PRO A 428 -19.32 4.89 3.74
CA PRO A 428 -17.96 4.85 3.20
C PRO A 428 -17.56 6.19 2.55
N SER A 429 -16.31 6.62 2.75
CA SER A 429 -15.83 7.89 2.16
C SER A 429 -15.55 7.80 0.65
N ASP A 430 -15.52 6.60 0.08
CA ASP A 430 -15.36 6.41 -1.36
C ASP A 430 -16.71 6.67 -2.06
N PRO A 431 -16.82 7.66 -2.98
CA PRO A 431 -18.05 7.92 -3.70
C PRO A 431 -18.48 6.79 -4.63
N ASP A 432 -17.57 5.88 -5.01
CA ASP A 432 -17.85 4.73 -5.87
C ASP A 432 -18.21 3.46 -5.07
N ALA A 433 -18.21 3.52 -3.74
CA ALA A 433 -18.61 2.38 -2.89
C ALA A 433 -20.13 2.15 -2.90
N THR A 434 -20.55 0.90 -3.15
CA THR A 434 -21.95 0.45 -3.14
C THR A 434 -22.37 -0.09 -1.77
N HIS A 435 -21.43 -0.34 -0.86
CA HIS A 435 -21.69 -0.74 0.52
C HIS A 435 -22.54 0.31 1.27
N GLN A 436 -23.65 -0.12 1.86
CA GLN A 436 -24.64 0.79 2.47
C GLN A 436 -24.16 1.52 3.73
N GLY A 437 -23.03 1.09 4.29
CA GLY A 437 -22.48 1.63 5.53
C GLY A 437 -23.09 0.98 6.78
N TYR A 438 -22.91 1.64 7.93
CA TYR A 438 -23.38 1.14 9.23
C TYR A 438 -24.31 2.17 9.88
N ALA A 439 -25.40 1.71 10.50
CA ALA A 439 -26.32 2.55 11.25
C ALA A 439 -26.44 2.01 12.68
N VAL A 440 -25.93 2.74 13.66
CA VAL A 440 -25.83 2.32 15.07
C VAL A 440 -26.35 3.40 16.00
N SER A 441 -27.15 3.00 17.00
CA SER A 441 -27.65 3.92 18.02
C SER A 441 -26.63 4.20 19.11
N THR A 442 -26.57 5.44 19.59
CA THR A 442 -25.76 5.84 20.75
C THR A 442 -26.31 5.24 22.03
N SER A 443 -25.44 4.72 22.89
CA SER A 443 -25.78 4.17 24.21
C SER A 443 -26.11 5.23 25.26
N SER A 444 -26.95 4.84 26.22
CA SER A 444 -27.27 5.60 27.43
C SER A 444 -26.45 5.12 28.65
N GLY A 445 -25.15 4.83 28.45
CA GLY A 445 -24.23 4.38 29.53
C GLY A 445 -24.13 2.86 29.73
N SER A 446 -24.70 2.06 28.83
CA SER A 446 -24.44 0.62 28.71
C SER A 446 -24.58 0.19 27.25
N ILE A 447 -23.73 -0.74 26.82
CA ILE A 447 -23.64 -1.21 25.43
C ILE A 447 -23.58 -2.73 25.40
N GLU A 448 -24.18 -3.32 24.37
CA GLU A 448 -24.24 -4.77 24.11
C GLU A 448 -23.65 -5.02 22.72
N GLY A 449 -22.83 -6.05 22.56
CA GLY A 449 -22.16 -6.35 21.31
C GLY A 449 -21.09 -7.43 21.40
N GLU A 450 -20.54 -7.77 20.24
CA GLU A 450 -19.45 -8.74 20.04
C GLU A 450 -18.12 -7.98 19.91
N GLY A 451 -17.03 -8.55 20.44
CA GLY A 451 -15.69 -7.96 20.34
C GLY A 451 -15.56 -6.54 20.91
N LEU A 452 -16.33 -6.20 21.95
CA LEU A 452 -16.25 -4.92 22.65
C LEU A 452 -14.87 -4.77 23.30
N TYR A 453 -14.25 -3.58 23.22
CA TYR A 453 -12.97 -3.28 23.86
C TYR A 453 -13.07 -1.98 24.65
N PHE A 454 -12.82 -2.03 25.96
CA PHE A 454 -12.88 -0.88 26.87
C PHE A 454 -11.77 -0.90 27.92
N THR A 455 -11.45 0.29 28.47
CA THR A 455 -10.51 0.43 29.59
C THR A 455 -11.07 1.31 30.71
N GLY A 456 -10.63 1.05 31.93
CA GLY A 456 -11.01 1.81 33.13
C GLY A 456 -12.03 1.06 34.01
N GLN A 457 -12.77 1.81 34.82
CA GLN A 457 -13.68 1.25 35.82
C GLN A 457 -15.07 0.95 35.26
N GLY A 458 -15.51 -0.31 35.35
CA GLY A 458 -16.82 -0.74 34.86
C GLY A 458 -17.29 -2.10 35.33
N VAL A 459 -18.38 -2.54 34.70
CA VAL A 459 -18.97 -3.87 34.83
C VAL A 459 -19.12 -4.45 33.43
N ALA A 460 -18.57 -5.64 33.20
CA ALA A 460 -18.82 -6.45 32.01
C ALA A 460 -19.56 -7.73 32.41
N ILE A 461 -20.62 -8.05 31.68
CA ILE A 461 -21.34 -9.32 31.72
C ILE A 461 -20.94 -10.03 30.43
N PHE A 462 -20.06 -11.02 30.54
CA PHE A 462 -19.63 -11.82 29.40
C PHE A 462 -20.70 -12.87 29.08
N GLU A 463 -21.17 -12.85 27.83
CA GLU A 463 -22.17 -13.78 27.28
C GLU A 463 -21.59 -14.67 26.16
N GLY A 464 -20.31 -14.47 25.82
CA GLY A 464 -19.53 -15.29 24.89
C GLY A 464 -18.04 -15.23 25.24
N SER A 465 -17.19 -15.24 24.21
CA SER A 465 -15.74 -15.21 24.40
C SER A 465 -15.28 -13.88 25.00
N GLY A 466 -14.30 -13.90 25.90
CA GLY A 466 -13.86 -12.66 26.52
C GLY A 466 -12.65 -12.75 27.42
N GLN A 467 -12.12 -11.57 27.74
CA GLN A 467 -10.91 -11.38 28.53
C GLN A 467 -11.05 -10.13 29.40
N PHE A 468 -10.54 -10.22 30.63
CA PHE A 468 -10.38 -9.06 31.51
C PHE A 468 -9.01 -9.08 32.19
N ASP A 469 -8.24 -8.01 32.02
CA ASP A 469 -6.93 -7.83 32.63
C ASP A 469 -6.97 -6.72 33.68
N SER A 470 -6.59 -7.04 34.92
CA SER A 470 -6.42 -6.04 35.96
C SER A 470 -5.28 -6.31 36.92
N SER A 471 -4.54 -5.23 37.20
CA SER A 471 -3.55 -5.16 38.28
C SER A 471 -4.19 -4.98 39.67
N SER A 472 -5.47 -4.61 39.73
CA SER A 472 -6.25 -4.42 40.96
C SER A 472 -7.25 -5.56 41.19
N PRO A 473 -7.67 -5.84 42.44
CA PRO A 473 -8.68 -6.87 42.69
C PRO A 473 -10.05 -6.47 42.13
N ALA A 474 -10.55 -7.26 41.18
CA ALA A 474 -11.91 -7.16 40.65
C ALA A 474 -12.85 -8.13 41.38
N LYS A 475 -14.13 -7.75 41.49
CA LYS A 475 -15.21 -8.60 41.99
C LYS A 475 -15.75 -9.43 40.82
N VAL A 476 -15.88 -10.73 41.02
CA VAL A 476 -16.29 -11.68 39.99
C VAL A 476 -17.47 -12.50 40.51
N GLU A 477 -18.50 -12.67 39.68
CA GLU A 477 -19.74 -13.38 40.01
C GLU A 477 -20.18 -14.32 38.88
N GLU A 478 -20.62 -15.52 39.25
CA GLU A 478 -21.15 -16.56 38.35
C GLU A 478 -20.19 -16.92 37.18
N PHE A 479 -18.88 -16.76 37.42
CA PHE A 479 -17.84 -16.90 36.40
C PHE A 479 -17.46 -18.35 36.14
N THR A 480 -17.40 -18.68 34.85
CA THR A 480 -16.86 -19.92 34.31
C THR A 480 -15.74 -19.58 33.32
N GLY A 481 -14.58 -20.22 33.47
CA GLY A 481 -13.37 -19.90 32.70
C GLY A 481 -12.11 -19.88 33.56
N SER A 482 -11.02 -19.35 32.99
CA SER A 482 -9.68 -19.40 33.59
C SER A 482 -9.24 -18.07 34.20
N LEU A 483 -8.39 -18.13 35.22
CA LEU A 483 -7.69 -17.00 35.83
C LEU A 483 -6.20 -17.27 35.86
N SER A 484 -5.40 -16.47 35.13
CA SER A 484 -3.94 -16.41 35.28
C SER A 484 -3.54 -15.31 36.27
N GLN A 485 -2.60 -15.64 37.17
CA GLN A 485 -1.98 -14.71 38.11
C GLN A 485 -0.45 -14.75 38.00
N THR A 486 0.18 -13.59 37.75
CA THR A 486 1.63 -13.48 37.68
C THR A 486 2.28 -13.61 39.08
N ILE A 487 3.21 -14.55 39.21
CA ILE A 487 4.08 -14.73 40.38
C ILE A 487 5.42 -14.04 40.10
N ARG A 488 5.81 -13.08 40.95
CA ARG A 488 7.14 -12.45 40.85
C ARG A 488 8.23 -13.34 41.45
N ASN A 489 9.48 -13.06 41.08
CA ASN A 489 10.65 -13.79 41.57
C ASN A 489 10.67 -13.88 43.10
N ASN A 490 10.94 -15.09 43.61
CA ASN A 490 10.98 -15.44 45.03
C ASN A 490 9.65 -15.19 45.80
N GLN A 491 8.52 -15.08 45.08
CA GLN A 491 7.18 -15.18 45.68
C GLN A 491 6.69 -16.64 45.60
N SER A 492 5.81 -17.02 46.54
CA SER A 492 5.19 -18.34 46.54
C SER A 492 3.68 -18.27 46.58
N VAL A 493 3.02 -19.04 45.73
CA VAL A 493 1.57 -19.27 45.74
C VAL A 493 1.28 -20.72 46.16
N THR A 494 0.08 -20.97 46.68
CA THR A 494 -0.34 -22.32 47.08
C THR A 494 -1.74 -22.58 46.54
N GLY A 495 -1.93 -23.69 45.83
CA GLY A 495 -3.21 -24.04 45.22
C GLY A 495 -3.15 -25.30 44.36
N THR A 496 -4.21 -25.49 43.58
CA THR A 496 -4.30 -26.49 42.50
C THR A 496 -4.57 -25.74 41.20
N GLY A 497 -3.82 -26.06 40.14
CA GLY A 497 -3.89 -25.41 38.84
C GLY A 497 -2.65 -25.68 38.00
N THR A 498 -2.48 -24.91 36.93
CA THR A 498 -1.30 -24.95 36.07
C THR A 498 -0.26 -23.93 36.54
N PHE A 499 0.98 -24.36 36.73
CA PHE A 499 2.12 -23.49 37.00
C PHE A 499 2.97 -23.39 35.73
N VAL A 500 3.18 -22.19 35.23
CA VAL A 500 3.94 -21.92 34.00
C VAL A 500 5.17 -21.09 34.32
N GLY A 501 6.35 -21.57 33.95
CA GLY A 501 7.64 -20.90 34.15
C GLY A 501 8.61 -21.73 34.99
N ASN A 502 9.54 -21.02 35.63
CA ASN A 502 10.67 -21.62 36.33
C ASN A 502 10.48 -21.53 37.86
N GLY A 503 10.66 -22.61 38.59
CA GLY A 503 10.53 -22.59 40.05
C GLY A 503 10.57 -23.94 40.75
N ILE A 504 10.32 -23.91 42.05
CA ILE A 504 10.30 -25.08 42.93
C ILE A 504 8.88 -25.33 43.42
N LEU A 505 8.36 -26.52 43.15
CA LEU A 505 7.07 -27.02 43.58
C LEU A 505 7.23 -27.97 44.78
N THR A 506 6.62 -27.62 45.91
CA THR A 506 6.39 -28.52 47.04
C THR A 506 4.95 -29.04 46.96
N GLY A 507 4.74 -30.20 46.34
CA GLY A 507 3.40 -30.70 46.05
C GLY A 507 3.36 -32.06 45.36
N THR A 508 2.26 -32.34 44.67
CA THR A 508 2.03 -33.51 43.82
C THR A 508 1.54 -33.09 42.45
N LEU A 509 2.04 -33.73 41.40
CA LEU A 509 1.53 -33.55 40.04
C LEU A 509 0.10 -34.08 39.92
N SER A 510 -0.75 -33.39 39.13
CA SER A 510 -2.18 -33.70 39.03
C SER A 510 -2.48 -34.96 38.21
N ASP A 511 -1.55 -35.41 37.37
CA ASP A 511 -1.58 -36.69 36.66
C ASP A 511 -1.17 -37.89 37.54
N GLY A 512 -0.62 -37.63 38.73
CA GLY A 512 -0.07 -38.64 39.63
C GLY A 512 1.27 -39.25 39.18
N SER A 513 1.96 -38.65 38.21
CA SER A 513 3.29 -39.10 37.80
C SER A 513 4.35 -38.73 38.85
N VAL A 514 5.48 -39.44 38.79
CA VAL A 514 6.65 -39.20 39.64
C VAL A 514 7.77 -38.71 38.72
N PRO A 515 8.25 -37.45 38.86
CA PRO A 515 9.30 -36.93 37.99
C PRO A 515 10.60 -37.73 38.14
N SER A 516 11.35 -37.88 37.04
CA SER A 516 12.72 -38.37 37.08
C SER A 516 13.63 -37.44 37.88
N ALA A 517 14.79 -37.94 38.31
CA ALA A 517 15.79 -37.10 38.97
C ALA A 517 16.33 -36.03 38.01
N CYS A 518 16.66 -34.85 38.53
CA CYS A 518 17.37 -33.81 37.79
C CYS A 518 18.83 -34.22 37.50
N ASP A 519 19.46 -33.54 36.54
CA ASP A 519 20.89 -33.68 36.27
C ASP A 519 21.76 -32.95 37.32
N ALA A 520 23.07 -33.11 37.21
CA ALA A 520 24.03 -32.62 38.20
C ALA A 520 23.95 -31.09 38.43
N ASN A 521 23.80 -30.69 39.69
CA ASN A 521 23.47 -29.32 40.15
C ASN A 521 22.00 -28.89 39.94
N ASP A 522 21.06 -29.83 40.04
CA ASP A 522 19.61 -29.58 39.89
C ASP A 522 19.24 -28.93 38.54
N THR A 523 19.99 -29.26 37.47
CA THR A 523 19.68 -28.82 36.11
C THR A 523 18.59 -29.70 35.50
N MET A 524 17.70 -29.08 34.71
CA MET A 524 16.66 -29.80 33.98
C MET A 524 17.30 -30.63 32.86
N PRO A 525 16.98 -31.94 32.74
CA PRO A 525 17.43 -32.74 31.60
C PRO A 525 16.75 -32.32 30.31
N ASP A 526 17.38 -32.61 29.17
CA ASP A 526 16.80 -32.36 27.84
C ASP A 526 15.44 -33.07 27.67
N ASP A 527 14.51 -32.41 26.96
CA ASP A 527 13.13 -32.85 26.69
C ASP A 527 12.23 -33.09 27.93
N LEU A 528 12.56 -32.52 29.10
CA LEU A 528 11.73 -32.57 30.31
C LEU A 528 11.38 -31.17 30.85
N GLU A 529 10.13 -31.01 31.30
CA GLU A 529 9.65 -29.78 31.95
C GLU A 529 9.68 -29.85 33.49
N VAL A 530 9.86 -31.06 34.05
CA VAL A 530 9.76 -31.34 35.48
C VAL A 530 10.78 -32.40 35.90
N CYS A 531 11.54 -32.15 36.96
CA CYS A 531 12.46 -33.12 37.55
C CYS A 531 12.47 -33.04 39.10
N THR A 532 13.03 -34.05 39.77
CA THR A 532 13.16 -34.10 41.23
C THR A 532 14.60 -33.82 41.64
N SER A 533 14.81 -32.80 42.48
CA SER A 533 16.10 -32.42 43.07
C SER A 533 16.65 -33.49 44.03
N GLU A 534 17.96 -33.48 44.30
CA GLU A 534 18.59 -34.30 45.35
C GLU A 534 17.92 -34.14 46.74
N ASN A 535 17.28 -33.00 46.99
CA ASN A 535 16.57 -32.71 48.24
C ASN A 535 15.11 -33.24 48.28
N GLY A 536 14.61 -33.84 47.19
CA GLY A 536 13.24 -34.33 47.07
C GLY A 536 12.19 -33.24 46.77
N GLU A 537 12.64 -32.06 46.36
CA GLU A 537 11.76 -30.98 45.86
C GLU A 537 11.58 -31.13 44.33
N ILE A 538 10.41 -30.76 43.81
CA ILE A 538 10.12 -30.82 42.37
C ILE A 538 10.56 -29.51 41.73
N VAL A 539 11.49 -29.56 40.79
CA VAL A 539 11.90 -28.43 39.95
C VAL A 539 11.03 -28.40 38.71
N VAL A 540 10.57 -27.21 38.33
CA VAL A 540 9.72 -26.97 37.15
C VAL A 540 10.43 -25.95 36.25
N SER A 541 10.42 -26.22 34.95
CA SER A 541 10.93 -25.36 33.88
C SER A 541 10.07 -25.55 32.63
N GLY A 542 8.79 -25.17 32.72
CA GLY A 542 7.78 -25.47 31.69
C GLY A 542 6.37 -25.16 32.18
N SER A 543 5.37 -25.94 31.77
CA SER A 543 3.94 -25.78 32.09
C SER A 543 3.36 -27.05 32.72
N VAL A 544 3.18 -27.04 34.05
CA VAL A 544 2.79 -28.24 34.81
C VAL A 544 1.49 -28.08 35.58
N ASN A 545 0.59 -29.06 35.45
CA ASN A 545 -0.61 -29.18 36.29
C ASN A 545 -0.27 -29.87 37.62
N ALA A 546 -0.46 -29.16 38.73
CA ALA A 546 -0.14 -29.69 40.06
C ALA A 546 -1.00 -29.12 41.20
N THR A 547 -0.93 -29.79 42.35
CA THR A 547 -1.42 -29.31 43.65
C THR A 547 -0.24 -29.13 44.60
N GLY A 548 -0.03 -27.92 45.11
CA GLY A 548 1.06 -27.66 46.05
C GLY A 548 1.34 -26.20 46.33
N ARG A 549 2.51 -25.95 46.93
CA ARG A 549 3.12 -24.63 47.06
C ARG A 549 4.22 -24.48 46.02
N PHE A 550 4.08 -23.53 45.11
CA PHE A 550 5.09 -23.20 44.10
C PHE A 550 5.86 -21.94 44.51
N VAL A 551 7.17 -21.90 44.30
CA VAL A 551 8.06 -20.77 44.55
C VAL A 551 8.74 -20.38 43.24
N SER A 552 8.46 -19.18 42.72
CA SER A 552 8.96 -18.75 41.41
C SER A 552 10.43 -18.36 41.43
N ALA A 553 11.19 -18.84 40.45
CA ALA A 553 12.57 -18.47 40.14
C ALA A 553 12.60 -17.64 38.84
N GLY A 554 12.23 -16.36 38.95
CA GLY A 554 11.93 -15.49 37.82
C GLY A 554 10.48 -15.02 37.80
N GLN A 555 9.97 -14.62 36.63
CA GLN A 555 8.55 -14.37 36.43
C GLN A 555 7.88 -15.66 35.97
N SER A 556 6.84 -16.08 36.69
CA SER A 556 6.04 -17.28 36.39
C SER A 556 4.55 -16.92 36.46
N GLU A 557 3.69 -17.79 35.95
CA GLU A 557 2.24 -17.64 36.00
C GLU A 557 1.57 -18.83 36.70
N PHE A 558 0.40 -18.57 37.29
CA PHE A 558 -0.45 -19.57 37.91
C PHE A 558 -1.86 -19.46 37.37
N ILE A 559 -2.27 -20.47 36.61
CA ILE A 559 -3.55 -20.53 35.91
C ILE A 559 -4.49 -21.46 36.69
N ARG A 560 -5.74 -21.03 36.87
CA ARG A 560 -6.78 -21.79 37.56
C ARG A 560 -8.12 -21.71 36.84
N GLU A 561 -8.70 -22.87 36.60
CA GLU A 561 -10.08 -22.99 36.15
C GLU A 561 -11.08 -22.78 37.28
N TYR A 562 -12.22 -22.17 36.91
CA TYR A 562 -13.38 -21.97 37.75
C TYR A 562 -14.65 -22.33 36.97
N GLU A 563 -15.63 -22.90 37.67
CA GLU A 563 -16.94 -23.24 37.15
C GLU A 563 -17.99 -22.63 38.07
N ASN A 564 -18.82 -21.71 37.55
CA ASN A 564 -19.85 -20.97 38.28
C ASN A 564 -19.40 -20.48 39.67
N ALA A 565 -18.30 -19.71 39.71
CA ALA A 565 -17.69 -19.25 40.95
C ALA A 565 -17.81 -17.73 41.14
N SER A 566 -17.99 -17.30 42.39
CA SER A 566 -17.99 -15.88 42.78
C SER A 566 -16.88 -15.61 43.79
N PHE A 567 -15.97 -14.69 43.48
CA PHE A 567 -14.78 -14.39 44.28
C PHE A 567 -14.23 -12.98 44.00
N THR A 568 -13.04 -12.67 44.51
CA THR A 568 -12.35 -11.39 44.25
C THR A 568 -10.86 -11.66 44.07
N ALA A 569 -10.31 -11.27 42.92
CA ALA A 569 -8.91 -11.49 42.56
C ALA A 569 -8.41 -10.43 41.57
N ALA A 570 -7.09 -10.29 41.48
CA ALA A 570 -6.41 -9.56 40.40
C ALA A 570 -5.69 -10.57 39.50
N GLY A 571 -5.50 -10.23 38.23
CA GLY A 571 -4.94 -11.13 37.21
C GLY A 571 -5.61 -10.94 35.86
N ARG A 572 -5.38 -11.92 34.97
CA ARG A 572 -5.99 -12.06 33.66
C ARG A 572 -7.08 -13.13 33.72
N PHE A 573 -8.31 -12.75 33.46
CA PHE A 573 -9.47 -13.63 33.40
C PHE A 573 -9.78 -13.91 31.93
N VAL A 574 -10.09 -15.15 31.57
CA VAL A 574 -10.48 -15.55 30.22
C VAL A 574 -11.76 -16.38 30.28
N VAL A 575 -12.75 -15.99 29.49
CA VAL A 575 -14.03 -16.66 29.27
C VAL A 575 -13.97 -17.28 27.87
N GLU A 576 -14.13 -18.60 27.79
CA GLU A 576 -14.20 -19.32 26.50
C GLU A 576 -15.62 -19.24 25.92
N ASP A 577 -15.77 -19.53 24.63
CA ASP A 577 -17.09 -19.57 23.98
C ASP A 577 -18.02 -20.59 24.66
N GLY A 578 -19.27 -20.19 24.90
CA GLY A 578 -20.26 -20.93 25.68
C GLY A 578 -20.12 -20.84 27.20
N TYR A 579 -19.15 -20.10 27.74
CA TYR A 579 -19.10 -19.74 29.17
C TYR A 579 -19.68 -18.34 29.41
N SER A 580 -19.79 -17.96 30.69
CA SER A 580 -20.34 -16.68 31.12
C SER A 580 -19.67 -16.21 32.41
N GLY A 581 -19.75 -14.90 32.69
CA GLY A 581 -19.36 -14.36 33.99
C GLY A 581 -19.56 -12.86 34.09
N THR A 582 -19.91 -12.37 35.28
CA THR A 582 -19.96 -10.93 35.56
C THR A 582 -18.68 -10.50 36.26
N ILE A 583 -17.96 -9.53 35.69
CA ILE A 583 -16.73 -8.96 36.25
C ILE A 583 -16.93 -7.46 36.49
N THR A 584 -16.68 -7.02 37.72
CA THR A 584 -16.71 -5.61 38.13
C THR A 584 -15.33 -5.20 38.64
N GLY A 585 -14.69 -4.25 37.97
CA GLY A 585 -13.31 -3.88 38.28
C GLY A 585 -12.84 -2.61 37.57
N ASP A 586 -11.55 -2.35 37.67
CA ASP A 586 -10.81 -1.32 36.95
C ASP A 586 -9.67 -2.01 36.19
N GLY A 587 -9.68 -1.95 34.86
CA GLY A 587 -8.79 -2.77 34.02
C GLY A 587 -9.07 -2.61 32.53
N VAL A 588 -8.64 -3.60 31.75
CA VAL A 588 -8.96 -3.72 30.32
C VAL A 588 -9.99 -4.84 30.17
N PHE A 589 -11.11 -4.55 29.50
CA PHE A 589 -12.15 -5.52 29.20
C PHE A 589 -12.23 -5.70 27.67
N GLN A 590 -12.26 -6.95 27.21
CA GLN A 590 -12.36 -7.30 25.79
C GLN A 590 -13.33 -8.49 25.61
N GLY A 591 -14.23 -8.47 24.64
CA GLY A 591 -15.05 -9.64 24.26
C GLY A 591 -16.55 -9.37 24.15
N ASP A 592 -17.33 -10.45 24.25
CA ASP A 592 -18.74 -10.49 23.87
C ASP A 592 -19.67 -10.36 25.07
N GLY A 593 -20.67 -9.48 24.99
CA GLY A 593 -21.73 -9.34 26.00
C GLY A 593 -22.10 -7.89 26.32
N VAL A 594 -22.44 -7.61 27.58
CA VAL A 594 -23.00 -6.32 28.04
C VAL A 594 -22.02 -5.57 28.94
N PHE A 595 -21.62 -4.38 28.51
CA PHE A 595 -20.60 -3.54 29.15
C PHE A 595 -21.25 -2.26 29.68
N SER A 596 -20.85 -1.80 30.87
CA SER A 596 -21.45 -0.63 31.54
C SER A 596 -20.53 0.00 32.59
N GLY A 597 -20.92 1.17 33.10
CA GLY A 597 -20.18 1.90 34.14
C GLY A 597 -19.32 3.02 33.55
N VAL A 598 -18.30 3.48 34.29
CA VAL A 598 -17.56 4.71 33.93
C VAL A 598 -16.76 4.55 32.62
N MET A 599 -16.43 3.32 32.24
CA MET A 599 -15.79 2.98 30.96
C MET A 599 -16.71 3.15 29.74
N VAL A 600 -18.04 3.03 29.89
CA VAL A 600 -19.02 3.25 28.82
C VAL A 600 -19.74 4.57 29.09
N ARG A 601 -19.31 5.63 28.42
CA ARG A 601 -19.97 6.93 28.56
C ARG A 601 -21.28 6.94 27.77
N GLU A 602 -22.22 7.77 28.21
CA GLU A 602 -23.36 8.15 27.39
C GLU A 602 -22.85 8.71 26.04
N GLY A 603 -23.58 8.48 24.96
CA GLY A 603 -23.17 8.87 23.60
C GLY A 603 -22.12 7.96 22.95
N THR A 604 -21.68 6.89 23.62
CA THR A 604 -20.81 5.87 23.02
C THR A 604 -21.61 4.98 22.07
N PHE A 605 -21.08 4.71 20.88
CA PHE A 605 -21.59 3.71 19.94
C PHE A 605 -20.49 2.70 19.61
N HIS A 606 -20.88 1.50 19.19
CA HIS A 606 -19.96 0.43 18.83
C HIS A 606 -20.44 -0.28 17.56
N ILE A 607 -19.50 -0.61 16.69
CA ILE A 607 -19.74 -1.34 15.45
C ILE A 607 -18.91 -2.62 15.51
N SER A 608 -19.54 -3.76 15.28
CA SER A 608 -18.89 -5.04 15.02
C SER A 608 -18.92 -5.37 13.52
N ASN A 609 -18.04 -6.27 13.08
CA ASN A 609 -17.98 -6.79 11.72
C ASN A 609 -17.85 -5.70 10.63
N ALA A 610 -17.13 -4.63 10.92
CA ALA A 610 -16.89 -3.56 9.95
C ALA A 610 -15.75 -3.91 8.98
N ILE A 611 -15.83 -3.35 7.78
CA ILE A 611 -14.71 -3.25 6.84
C ILE A 611 -13.78 -2.11 7.31
N PRO A 612 -12.46 -2.35 7.51
CA PRO A 612 -11.49 -1.28 7.79
C PRO A 612 -11.51 -0.17 6.73
N GLY A 613 -11.47 1.09 7.14
CA GLY A 613 -11.55 2.22 6.22
C GLY A 613 -12.00 3.54 6.82
N GLU A 614 -12.06 4.58 5.98
CA GLU A 614 -12.54 5.92 6.32
C GLU A 614 -14.03 6.10 5.99
N TYR A 615 -14.81 6.59 6.95
CA TYR A 615 -16.26 6.78 6.84
C TYR A 615 -16.67 8.22 7.11
N SER A 616 -17.55 8.74 6.26
CA SER A 616 -18.29 9.98 6.54
C SER A 616 -19.34 9.73 7.63
N VAL A 617 -19.51 10.70 8.53
CA VAL A 617 -20.38 10.58 9.71
C VAL A 617 -21.60 11.48 9.56
N ARG A 618 -22.79 10.89 9.68
CA ARG A 618 -24.04 11.62 9.88
C ARG A 618 -24.69 11.17 11.17
N ILE A 619 -25.28 12.12 11.89
CA ILE A 619 -26.02 11.86 13.13
C ILE A 619 -27.47 12.22 12.92
N VAL A 620 -28.37 11.27 13.17
CA VAL A 620 -29.82 11.44 13.12
C VAL A 620 -30.36 11.46 14.53
N MET A 621 -30.87 12.61 14.96
CA MET A 621 -31.47 12.78 16.29
C MET A 621 -32.85 12.09 16.38
N ASP A 622 -33.30 11.81 17.60
CA ASP A 622 -34.66 11.33 17.93
C ASP A 622 -35.78 12.19 17.29
N THR A 623 -35.54 13.50 17.18
CA THR A 623 -36.41 14.50 16.54
C THR A 623 -36.49 14.37 15.01
N GLY A 624 -35.68 13.51 14.39
CA GLY A 624 -35.53 13.38 12.94
C GLY A 624 -34.66 14.48 12.30
N GLN A 625 -33.91 15.24 13.11
CA GLN A 625 -32.91 16.18 12.58
C GLN A 625 -31.64 15.41 12.18
N GLU A 626 -31.24 15.55 10.91
CA GLU A 626 -29.95 15.08 10.40
C GLU A 626 -28.87 16.15 10.58
N ILE A 627 -27.66 15.74 10.99
CA ILE A 627 -26.47 16.57 11.10
C ILE A 627 -25.30 15.80 10.45
N ASP A 628 -24.79 16.31 9.33
CA ASP A 628 -23.52 15.82 8.77
C ASP A 628 -22.34 16.40 9.57
N VAL A 629 -21.30 15.59 9.80
CA VAL A 629 -20.09 15.98 10.54
C VAL A 629 -18.90 15.97 9.58
N ASP A 630 -18.12 17.06 9.58
CA ASP A 630 -16.97 17.24 8.69
C ASP A 630 -15.79 16.28 8.99
N GLU A 631 -15.68 15.79 10.23
CA GLU A 631 -14.65 14.84 10.65
C GLU A 631 -15.01 13.40 10.24
N LYS A 632 -14.06 12.70 9.59
CA LYS A 632 -14.20 11.30 9.21
C LYS A 632 -13.96 10.34 10.37
N PHE A 633 -14.74 9.26 10.43
CA PHE A 633 -14.52 8.15 11.35
C PHE A 633 -13.64 7.08 10.70
N SER A 634 -12.57 6.72 11.39
CA SER A 634 -11.50 5.86 10.87
C SER A 634 -11.56 4.50 11.55
N ILE A 635 -12.00 3.47 10.83
CA ILE A 635 -12.06 2.08 11.32
C ILE A 635 -10.72 1.42 11.01
N LEU A 636 -9.95 1.11 12.05
CA LEU A 636 -8.61 0.52 11.93
C LEU A 636 -8.69 -0.99 11.74
N ARG A 637 -7.74 -1.55 10.98
CA ARG A 637 -7.57 -3.00 10.78
C ARG A 637 -7.18 -3.73 12.07
N THR A 638 -6.41 -3.08 12.93
CA THR A 638 -6.09 -3.55 14.28
C THR A 638 -7.01 -2.83 15.29
N PRO A 639 -7.82 -3.53 16.11
CA PRO A 639 -8.71 -2.91 17.08
C PRO A 639 -7.98 -2.03 18.10
N SER A 640 -8.58 -0.88 18.46
CA SER A 640 -8.03 0.05 19.43
C SER A 640 -8.86 0.10 20.71
N ALA A 641 -8.16 0.23 21.84
CA ALA A 641 -8.72 0.47 23.16
C ALA A 641 -9.29 1.89 23.34
N GLU A 642 -8.87 2.83 22.49
CA GLU A 642 -9.26 4.23 22.59
C GLU A 642 -10.59 4.49 21.86
N THR A 643 -11.58 4.99 22.59
CA THR A 643 -12.83 5.44 22.02
C THR A 643 -12.61 6.70 21.18
N LYS A 644 -12.80 6.64 19.86
CA LYS A 644 -12.63 7.81 18.98
C LYS A 644 -13.76 8.83 19.23
N LEU A 645 -13.37 10.05 19.60
CA LEU A 645 -14.29 11.13 19.92
C LEU A 645 -14.75 11.85 18.65
N ILE A 646 -16.06 11.98 18.46
CA ILE A 646 -16.69 12.73 17.38
C ILE A 646 -17.32 13.99 18.00
N GLN A 647 -16.92 15.15 17.51
CA GLN A 647 -17.43 16.44 17.99
C GLN A 647 -18.47 17.01 17.02
N VAL A 648 -19.62 17.42 17.56
CA VAL A 648 -20.71 18.02 16.79
C VAL A 648 -20.89 19.47 17.21
N GLU A 649 -20.82 20.41 16.27
CA GLU A 649 -21.03 21.83 16.59
C GLU A 649 -22.48 22.10 16.99
N GLY A 650 -22.68 22.48 18.25
CA GLY A 650 -23.96 22.97 18.77
C GLY A 650 -24.06 24.49 18.65
N LEU A 651 -25.19 25.00 18.15
CA LEU A 651 -25.46 26.43 18.07
C LEU A 651 -26.35 26.92 19.23
N SER A 652 -25.74 27.65 20.15
CA SER A 652 -26.43 28.33 21.25
C SER A 652 -27.22 29.55 20.77
N LEU A 653 -28.53 29.37 20.58
CA LEU A 653 -29.46 30.49 20.31
C LEU A 653 -29.76 31.26 21.60
N ASN A 654 -28.84 32.16 21.98
CA ASN A 654 -29.01 33.10 23.10
C ASN A 654 -30.13 34.14 22.83
N ALA A 655 -31.38 33.70 22.95
CA ALA A 655 -32.59 34.50 22.85
C ALA A 655 -32.75 35.41 24.07
N ASN A 656 -32.09 36.56 24.05
CA ASN A 656 -32.12 37.56 25.11
C ASN A 656 -33.58 38.04 25.38
N PRO A 657 -34.19 37.79 26.56
CA PRO A 657 -35.64 37.92 26.77
C PRO A 657 -36.15 39.36 26.95
N PHE A 658 -35.48 40.35 26.33
CA PHE A 658 -35.83 41.77 26.40
C PHE A 658 -35.68 42.52 25.06
N SER A 659 -36.54 42.22 24.08
CA SER A 659 -37.25 43.27 23.34
C SER A 659 -38.44 42.70 22.57
N GLY A 660 -39.58 43.39 22.62
CA GLY A 660 -40.78 42.96 21.92
C GLY A 660 -40.68 43.24 20.41
N GLY A 661 -40.51 42.19 19.61
CA GLY A 661 -40.57 42.22 18.15
C GLY A 661 -41.42 41.06 17.63
N ARG A 662 -42.29 41.31 16.64
CA ARG A 662 -43.22 40.29 16.12
C ARG A 662 -42.49 39.14 15.42
N ILE A 663 -42.94 37.92 15.70
CA ILE A 663 -42.69 36.73 14.87
C ILE A 663 -43.23 36.99 13.45
N SER A 664 -42.40 36.71 12.44
CA SER A 664 -42.87 36.46 11.07
C SER A 664 -42.10 35.29 10.46
N SER A 665 -42.82 34.21 10.15
CA SER A 665 -42.29 33.05 9.44
C SER A 665 -42.13 33.33 7.94
N HIS A 666 -41.00 32.90 7.39
CA HIS A 666 -40.77 32.54 5.98
C HIS A 666 -39.87 31.30 6.06
N ARG A 667 -40.23 30.09 5.60
CA ARG A 667 -40.92 29.65 4.37
C ARG A 667 -40.09 29.87 3.11
N GLU A 668 -39.58 28.74 2.60
CA GLU A 668 -39.09 28.41 1.25
C GLU A 668 -38.79 29.54 0.27
N CYS A 669 -37.52 29.63 -0.14
CA CYS A 669 -37.10 30.35 -1.34
C CYS A 669 -36.98 29.39 -2.54
N ASP A 670 -38.12 29.04 -3.12
CA ASP A 670 -38.19 28.45 -4.45
C ASP A 670 -37.88 29.53 -5.51
N THR A 671 -37.03 29.26 -6.50
CA THR A 671 -36.48 30.30 -7.38
C THR A 671 -37.04 30.24 -8.81
N HIS A 672 -37.94 31.18 -9.13
CA HIS A 672 -38.30 31.51 -10.51
C HIS A 672 -38.58 33.02 -10.68
N GLY A 673 -37.97 33.64 -11.71
CA GLY A 673 -38.61 34.74 -12.45
C GLY A 673 -38.40 36.20 -11.98
N HIS A 674 -37.41 36.85 -12.59
CA HIS A 674 -37.50 38.22 -13.16
C HIS A 674 -37.74 39.49 -12.28
N ARG A 675 -36.64 40.28 -12.18
CA ARG A 675 -36.43 41.61 -12.83
C ARG A 675 -36.91 42.91 -12.10
N ILE A 676 -36.07 43.95 -12.26
CA ILE A 676 -36.29 45.43 -12.11
C ILE A 676 -35.89 46.13 -10.77
N ALA A 677 -34.58 46.41 -10.65
CA ALA A 677 -33.92 47.74 -10.62
C ALA A 677 -34.31 48.92 -9.67
N ARG A 678 -33.24 49.65 -9.28
CA ARG A 678 -33.09 50.98 -8.58
C ARG A 678 -33.06 50.95 -7.04
N GLY A 679 -32.15 51.63 -6.33
CA GLY A 679 -30.94 52.39 -6.73
C GLY A 679 -30.57 53.54 -5.76
N TYR A 680 -29.27 53.90 -5.67
CA TYR A 680 -28.65 54.98 -4.84
C TYR A 680 -28.54 54.70 -3.32
N CYS A 681 -27.53 55.17 -2.56
CA CYS A 681 -26.36 56.07 -2.73
C CYS A 681 -25.34 55.78 -1.58
N ASP A 682 -24.04 56.09 -1.56
CA ASP A 682 -23.04 56.50 -2.57
C ASP A 682 -21.60 56.41 -1.97
N ARG A 683 -20.55 56.46 -2.81
CA ARG A 683 -19.16 56.98 -2.58
C ARG A 683 -18.26 56.44 -1.42
N THR A 684 -16.93 56.31 -1.57
CA THR A 684 -15.99 57.12 -2.42
C THR A 684 -14.64 56.40 -2.70
N MET A 685 -14.12 56.49 -3.95
CA MET A 685 -12.69 56.60 -4.38
C MET A 685 -11.63 55.50 -4.03
N PHE A 686 -10.59 55.16 -4.83
CA PHE A 686 -10.07 55.47 -6.20
C PHE A 686 -9.28 54.17 -6.63
N CYS A 687 -9.38 53.53 -7.81
CA CYS A 687 -8.89 53.86 -9.18
C CYS A 687 -7.35 54.13 -9.24
N GLN A 688 -6.49 53.61 -10.15
CA GLN A 688 -6.58 53.14 -11.56
C GLN A 688 -5.45 52.08 -11.87
N THR A 689 -5.63 50.98 -12.62
CA THR A 689 -5.65 50.76 -14.11
C THR A 689 -4.42 51.29 -14.89
N ASN A 690 -3.79 50.55 -15.81
CA ASN A 690 -4.36 50.23 -17.14
C ASN A 690 -3.57 49.23 -18.03
N ILE A 691 -4.31 48.63 -18.97
CA ILE A 691 -3.88 47.86 -20.16
C ILE A 691 -3.59 48.87 -21.32
N PRO A 692 -3.15 48.45 -22.53
CA PRO A 692 -4.15 48.34 -23.60
C PRO A 692 -3.97 47.21 -24.64
N LEU A 693 -5.11 46.73 -25.14
CA LEU A 693 -5.29 45.89 -26.35
C LEU A 693 -5.15 46.72 -27.65
N PHE A 694 -4.90 46.08 -28.81
CA PHE A 694 -5.60 46.43 -30.08
C PHE A 694 -5.41 45.38 -31.21
N ASN A 695 -6.28 45.44 -32.23
CA ASN A 695 -6.53 44.50 -33.35
C ASN A 695 -7.25 45.31 -34.49
N PRO A 696 -7.65 44.82 -35.70
CA PRO A 696 -7.45 43.52 -36.35
C PRO A 696 -7.17 43.57 -37.89
N HIS A 697 -7.44 42.43 -38.57
CA HIS A 697 -7.99 42.27 -39.94
C HIS A 697 -7.09 41.90 -41.17
N ARG A 698 -7.41 40.71 -41.73
CA ARG A 698 -7.98 40.40 -43.09
C ARG A 698 -7.13 39.72 -44.19
N ARG A 699 -7.74 38.63 -44.74
CA ARG A 699 -7.55 37.95 -46.07
C ARG A 699 -6.23 37.16 -46.25
N GLY A 700 -6.16 36.00 -46.92
CA GLY A 700 -7.15 35.11 -47.57
C GLY A 700 -6.57 34.36 -48.81
N TRP A 701 -7.18 33.23 -49.24
CA TRP A 701 -6.92 32.46 -50.51
C TRP A 701 -5.62 31.59 -50.55
N ASN A 702 -5.51 30.44 -51.26
CA ASN A 702 -6.44 29.42 -51.83
C ASN A 702 -5.65 28.21 -52.45
N TYR A 703 -6.23 26.98 -52.55
CA TYR A 703 -5.74 25.78 -53.31
C TYR A 703 -4.39 25.10 -52.88
N LEU A 704 -4.02 23.83 -53.22
CA LEU A 704 -4.51 22.83 -54.21
C LEU A 704 -4.15 21.34 -53.85
N ASN A 705 -5.06 20.40 -54.16
CA ASN A 705 -4.97 18.91 -54.10
C ASN A 705 -3.65 18.19 -54.51
N ARG A 706 -3.36 17.00 -53.89
CA ARG A 706 -3.27 15.64 -54.53
C ARG A 706 -2.80 14.52 -53.55
N THR A 707 -3.65 13.57 -53.13
CA THR A 707 -3.91 12.19 -53.66
C THR A 707 -3.00 11.02 -53.21
N ASN A 708 -3.57 10.15 -52.36
CA ASN A 708 -3.50 8.67 -52.27
C ASN A 708 -2.27 7.89 -52.78
N THR A 709 -1.63 7.13 -51.86
CA THR A 709 -1.39 5.65 -51.80
C THR A 709 -0.25 5.37 -50.81
N GLY A 710 -0.25 4.40 -49.88
CA GLY A 710 -1.29 3.48 -49.42
C GLY A 710 -0.70 2.26 -48.66
N LYS A 711 -1.35 1.89 -47.53
CA LYS A 711 -1.31 0.60 -46.80
C LYS A 711 -0.10 0.19 -45.90
N ILE A 712 -0.45 0.05 -44.61
CA ILE A 712 -0.15 -1.05 -43.67
C ILE A 712 1.30 -1.21 -43.19
N ALA A 713 1.59 -0.61 -42.03
CA ALA A 713 1.98 -1.32 -40.80
C ALA A 713 1.44 -0.50 -39.62
N HIS A 714 0.87 -1.14 -38.61
CA HIS A 714 0.31 -0.50 -37.42
C HIS A 714 0.54 -1.44 -36.24
N ASP A 715 0.71 -0.88 -35.05
CA ASP A 715 0.76 -1.57 -33.75
C ASP A 715 2.01 -2.49 -33.58
N PHE A 716 3.17 -1.91 -33.23
CA PHE A 716 4.28 -2.51 -32.43
C PHE A 716 5.45 -1.51 -32.23
N LEU A 717 5.25 -0.50 -31.37
CA LEU A 717 6.27 0.21 -30.57
C LEU A 717 5.57 0.91 -29.39
#